data_AF-A0A2A5DLN5-F1
#
_entry.id   AF-A0A2A5DLN5-F1
#
_cell.length_a   1.000
_cell.length_b   1.000
_cell.length_c   1.000
_cell.angle_alpha   90.00
_cell.angle_beta   90.00
_cell.angle_gamma   90.00
#
_symmetry.space_group_name_H-M   'P 1'
#
loop_
_entity.id
_entity.type
_entity.pdbx_description
1 polymer ?
#
loop_
_entity_poly.entity_id
_entity_poly.type
_entity_poly.pdbx_seq_one_letter_code
_entity_poly.pdbx_strand_id
1 'polypeptide(L)'
;MKTILVAAALILSTVAFFNFYPSDTIKENRESFSGNIQDQPSLEKPKIIKLHVGKEFFFSYEMSGHSEINFSALGKAMQQKTTNHNNQNLESYIVVNKGQLGVKVLEASSTGYLLTGSLQVQQKTTNGKSLAVSSGLNYPFSFFVASSGAISSFSFVKGLSEEDKMLIKKIVHFFDISLPNKSLKRWEAKAKDSNGIYLSQYSLKRGWKDPVKILKRKKKYESFVTKDSFAFMRSSTYKIKFSESIYELNLNQQWIKSIESKEDLIALIKNKKWNESSITFKAKRIKLHKIEFPEDSVALEKKLLSDQYLKSTFYQSNSANNSKDKKINLKAALDKYKNNTTKSKRENERKFLDFLRSHPQAVFKLIDYLNEQEANPNSPDYQKRHNQNLILWRLLAETGHQEAQEALLISMENNLFQHKTREMALAVVFDLAYPSEKTANRLIAFNHTMKNAEPILNNKMYPASMYAIGALGFADKQSPVVAKILSDHLTDSLTSTYEPIDKMIVLDAMANHGGEVLLDALAKSMIDDNPKIRAKAFMALRRMNNSAAEKVLMDYYEKESSVIVKRAALIAIQNWSPSKNMIIWCKNLFDVSTKEFELLFLISFLAKTIKKDSSIEPLFRNHLKKTSSVKIKHMIYKYIKP
;
A
#
# COMPACT_ATOMS: atom_id res chain seq x y z
N MET A 1 -27.03 10.87 -3.74
CA MET A 1 -26.22 10.88 -2.50
C MET A 1 -26.39 9.60 -1.67
N LYS A 2 -27.62 9.14 -1.36
CA LYS A 2 -27.88 7.87 -0.64
C LYS A 2 -27.16 6.66 -1.26
N THR A 3 -27.23 6.47 -2.58
CA THR A 3 -26.52 5.38 -3.27
C THR A 3 -24.99 5.51 -3.29
N ILE A 4 -24.46 6.74 -3.27
CA ILE A 4 -23.01 7.01 -3.15
C ILE A 4 -22.56 6.68 -1.72
N LEU A 5 -23.37 7.06 -0.73
CA LEU A 5 -23.16 6.69 0.66
C LEU A 5 -23.25 5.18 0.81
N VAL A 6 -24.17 4.46 0.15
CA VAL A 6 -24.30 2.98 0.15
C VAL A 6 -23.15 2.27 -0.56
N ALA A 7 -22.65 2.77 -1.69
CA ALA A 7 -21.46 2.18 -2.34
C ALA A 7 -20.19 2.48 -1.53
N ALA A 8 -20.07 3.71 -1.03
CA ALA A 8 -19.07 4.06 -0.02
C ALA A 8 -19.30 3.31 1.28
N ALA A 9 -20.51 2.85 1.61
CA ALA A 9 -20.88 2.09 2.80
C ALA A 9 -20.55 0.61 2.64
N LEU A 10 -20.73 0.04 1.45
CA LEU A 10 -20.25 -1.28 1.12
C LEU A 10 -18.72 -1.26 1.14
N ILE A 11 -18.10 -0.22 0.58
CA ILE A 11 -16.65 -0.03 0.69
C ILE A 11 -16.25 0.26 2.14
N LEU A 12 -16.95 1.12 2.90
CA LEU A 12 -16.62 1.50 4.28
C LEU A 12 -17.03 0.46 5.30
N SER A 13 -17.98 -0.43 5.02
CA SER A 13 -18.30 -1.60 5.83
C SER A 13 -17.30 -2.68 5.52
N THR A 14 -17.00 -2.96 4.25
CA THR A 14 -15.86 -3.81 3.86
C THR A 14 -14.58 -3.24 4.47
N VAL A 15 -14.32 -1.94 4.45
CA VAL A 15 -13.13 -1.30 5.04
C VAL A 15 -13.20 -1.25 6.56
N ALA A 16 -14.33 -0.93 7.19
CA ALA A 16 -14.47 -1.05 8.65
C ALA A 16 -14.32 -2.51 9.10
N PHE A 17 -14.67 -3.47 8.25
CA PHE A 17 -14.39 -4.89 8.41
C PHE A 17 -12.95 -5.27 8.04
N PHE A 18 -12.27 -4.56 7.14
CA PHE A 18 -11.02 -4.97 6.49
C PHE A 18 -10.04 -3.78 6.40
N ASN A 19 -9.83 -3.01 7.46
CA ASN A 19 -9.12 -1.71 7.39
C ASN A 19 -7.77 -1.80 6.65
N PHE A 20 -7.48 -0.78 5.84
CA PHE A 20 -6.40 -0.77 4.85
C PHE A 20 -4.99 -0.88 5.46
N TYR A 21 -4.18 -1.81 4.94
CA TYR A 21 -2.81 -2.07 5.38
C TYR A 21 -1.76 -1.33 4.50
N PRO A 22 -0.58 -0.96 5.04
CA PRO A 22 0.61 -0.69 4.24
C PRO A 22 1.10 -1.90 3.44
N SER A 23 1.76 -1.64 2.30
CA SER A 23 2.85 -2.49 1.80
C SER A 23 3.94 -2.59 2.87
N ASP A 24 4.28 -3.81 3.24
CA ASP A 24 5.23 -4.10 4.32
C ASP A 24 6.67 -3.88 3.82
N THR A 25 7.19 -2.66 3.97
CA THR A 25 8.65 -2.36 3.92
C THR A 25 9.19 -1.86 5.26
N ILE A 26 8.47 -2.09 6.36
CA ILE A 26 8.97 -1.81 7.71
C ILE A 26 9.91 -2.96 8.11
N LYS A 27 11.23 -2.74 8.01
CA LYS A 27 12.21 -3.53 8.77
C LYS A 27 11.91 -3.29 10.27
N GLU A 28 11.31 -4.26 10.94
CA GLU A 28 11.04 -4.21 12.37
C GLU A 28 12.37 -4.27 13.15
N ASN A 29 12.69 -3.20 13.85
CA ASN A 29 13.68 -3.25 14.94
C ASN A 29 13.13 -4.15 16.04
N ARG A 30 13.82 -5.27 16.28
CA ARG A 30 13.53 -6.20 17.37
C ARG A 30 13.96 -5.59 18.71
N GLU A 31 13.12 -4.74 19.28
CA GLU A 31 13.28 -4.34 20.68
C GLU A 31 12.67 -5.43 21.59
N SER A 32 13.53 -6.23 22.20
CA SER A 32 13.15 -7.11 23.31
C SER A 32 12.81 -6.26 24.53
N PHE A 33 11.53 -6.14 24.85
CA PHE A 33 11.08 -5.38 26.02
C PHE A 33 11.03 -6.26 27.28
N SER A 34 11.81 -5.87 28.29
CA SER A 34 11.68 -6.32 29.67
C SER A 34 10.66 -5.44 30.40
N GLY A 35 9.41 -5.89 30.50
CA GLY A 35 8.45 -5.27 31.43
C GLY A 35 8.80 -5.59 32.88
N ASN A 36 8.52 -4.67 33.80
CA ASN A 36 8.65 -4.88 35.25
C ASN A 36 7.82 -6.10 35.67
N ILE A 37 8.50 -7.19 36.01
CA ILE A 37 7.94 -8.43 36.54
C ILE A 37 8.15 -8.40 38.05
N GLN A 38 7.08 -8.53 38.82
CA GLN A 38 7.19 -8.89 40.24
C GLN A 38 7.83 -10.29 40.32
N ASP A 39 9.00 -10.36 40.95
CA ASP A 39 9.81 -11.57 41.05
C ASP A 39 9.08 -12.65 41.87
N GLN A 40 8.59 -13.67 41.16
CA GLN A 40 8.38 -15.00 41.73
C GLN A 40 9.40 -15.95 41.11
N PRO A 41 10.04 -16.84 41.89
CA PRO A 41 11.00 -17.79 41.38
C PRO A 41 10.30 -18.82 40.49
N SER A 42 10.59 -18.82 39.17
CA SER A 42 10.05 -19.78 38.22
C SER A 42 11.16 -20.67 37.64
N LEU A 43 11.18 -21.94 38.04
CA LEU A 43 12.08 -23.00 37.56
C LEU A 43 11.66 -23.63 36.21
N GLU A 44 10.69 -23.05 35.50
CA GLU A 44 10.16 -23.66 34.26
C GLU A 44 10.75 -23.04 32.98
N LYS A 45 11.13 -23.92 32.04
CA LYS A 45 11.64 -23.57 30.71
C LYS A 45 10.66 -22.65 29.94
N PRO A 46 11.18 -21.71 29.11
CA PRO A 46 10.36 -20.81 28.32
C PRO A 46 9.38 -21.55 27.41
N LYS A 47 8.13 -21.07 27.38
CA LYS A 47 7.05 -21.66 26.58
C LYS A 47 7.04 -21.01 25.19
N ILE A 48 7.89 -21.53 24.33
CA ILE A 48 8.06 -21.07 22.95
C ILE A 48 7.17 -21.92 22.03
N ILE A 49 6.57 -21.31 20.99
CA ILE A 49 5.93 -22.09 19.93
C ILE A 49 7.02 -22.91 19.20
N LYS A 50 6.79 -24.20 19.02
CA LYS A 50 7.72 -25.13 18.34
C LYS A 50 7.11 -25.70 17.08
N LEU A 51 7.21 -25.01 15.95
CA LEU A 51 6.72 -25.55 14.69
C LEU A 51 7.83 -26.36 14.00
N HIS A 52 7.48 -27.50 13.41
CA HIS A 52 8.42 -28.31 12.62
C HIS A 52 8.29 -27.96 11.14
N VAL A 53 9.41 -27.84 10.44
CA VAL A 53 9.46 -27.65 8.98
C VAL A 53 8.72 -28.79 8.28
N GLY A 54 7.97 -28.47 7.24
CA GLY A 54 7.12 -29.39 6.50
C GLY A 54 5.79 -29.70 7.19
N LYS A 55 5.56 -29.27 8.43
CA LYS A 55 4.29 -29.53 9.12
C LYS A 55 3.17 -28.70 8.52
N GLU A 56 2.03 -29.35 8.31
CA GLU A 56 0.82 -28.74 7.77
C GLU A 56 -0.30 -28.67 8.82
N PHE A 57 -1.08 -27.59 8.74
CA PHE A 57 -2.23 -27.33 9.58
C PHE A 57 -3.39 -26.86 8.70
N PHE A 58 -4.57 -27.44 8.93
CA PHE A 58 -5.78 -27.13 8.18
C PHE A 58 -6.87 -26.71 9.16
N PHE A 59 -7.54 -25.62 8.86
CA PHE A 59 -8.59 -25.05 9.69
C PHE A 59 -9.85 -24.80 8.87
N SER A 60 -11.00 -25.28 9.34
CA SER A 60 -12.27 -24.71 8.93
C SER A 60 -12.51 -23.43 9.72
N TYR A 61 -12.94 -22.35 9.06
CA TYR A 61 -13.26 -21.11 9.74
C TYR A 61 -14.64 -20.56 9.34
N GLU A 62 -15.22 -19.81 10.27
CA GLU A 62 -16.41 -19.00 10.07
C GLU A 62 -16.16 -17.64 10.71
N MET A 63 -16.30 -16.59 9.90
CA MET A 63 -16.23 -15.21 10.33
C MET A 63 -17.56 -14.56 9.99
N SER A 64 -18.22 -13.99 10.99
CA SER A 64 -19.36 -13.12 10.75
C SER A 64 -19.09 -11.76 11.36
N GLY A 65 -19.69 -10.73 10.81
CA GLY A 65 -19.94 -9.58 11.64
C GLY A 65 -21.02 -8.69 11.13
N HIS A 66 -21.42 -7.82 12.04
CA HIS A 66 -22.43 -6.81 11.87
C HIS A 66 -21.76 -5.44 12.03
N SER A 67 -22.04 -4.49 11.15
CA SER A 67 -21.62 -3.10 11.32
C SER A 67 -22.76 -2.14 11.04
N GLU A 68 -22.89 -1.15 11.90
CA GLU A 68 -23.80 -0.02 11.78
C GLU A 68 -22.99 1.23 11.43
N ILE A 69 -23.31 1.87 10.31
CA ILE A 69 -22.61 3.05 9.82
C ILE A 69 -23.53 4.27 9.90
N ASN A 70 -23.04 5.33 10.55
CA ASN A 70 -23.70 6.62 10.61
C ASN A 70 -23.16 7.57 9.52
N PHE A 71 -23.83 7.60 8.37
CA PHE A 71 -23.44 8.44 7.25
C PHE A 71 -23.53 9.94 7.53
N SER A 72 -24.42 10.35 8.44
CA SER A 72 -24.52 11.76 8.82
C SER A 72 -23.25 12.26 9.52
N ALA A 73 -22.62 11.41 10.34
CA ALA A 73 -21.36 11.73 11.01
C ALA A 73 -20.21 11.85 10.00
N LEU A 74 -20.16 10.94 9.02
CA LEU A 74 -19.19 10.99 7.92
C LEU A 74 -19.37 12.24 7.05
N GLY A 75 -20.59 12.56 6.63
CA GLY A 75 -20.88 13.74 5.80
C GLY A 75 -20.46 15.04 6.49
N LYS A 76 -20.76 15.20 7.78
CA LYS A 76 -20.32 16.34 8.60
C LYS A 76 -18.80 16.44 8.71
N ALA A 77 -18.10 15.31 8.81
CA ALA A 77 -16.64 15.29 8.88
C ALA A 77 -15.98 15.68 7.55
N MET A 78 -16.64 15.39 6.42
CA MET A 78 -16.18 15.76 5.07
C MET A 78 -16.44 17.23 4.69
N GLN A 79 -16.94 18.07 5.60
CA GLN A 79 -17.23 19.50 5.37
C GLN A 79 -18.14 19.79 4.16
N GLN A 80 -18.91 18.80 3.70
CA GLN A 80 -19.94 19.07 2.72
C GLN A 80 -21.02 19.89 3.43
N LYS A 81 -21.34 21.09 2.92
CA LYS A 81 -22.51 21.88 3.31
C LYS A 81 -23.78 21.09 2.96
N THR A 82 -24.04 20.02 3.67
CA THR A 82 -25.28 19.27 3.57
C THR A 82 -26.31 20.07 4.33
N THR A 83 -27.36 20.48 3.62
CA THR A 83 -28.59 21.04 4.18
C THR A 83 -29.04 20.21 5.38
N ASN A 84 -29.52 20.87 6.43
CA ASN A 84 -29.94 20.28 7.71
C ASN A 84 -31.06 19.23 7.53
N HIS A 85 -30.70 18.02 7.11
CA HIS A 85 -31.55 16.86 7.24
C HIS A 85 -31.14 16.12 8.51
N ASN A 86 -31.94 16.27 9.56
CA ASN A 86 -31.73 15.67 10.89
C ASN A 86 -31.99 14.15 10.94
N ASN A 87 -32.19 13.47 9.81
CA ASN A 87 -32.39 12.02 9.80
C ASN A 87 -31.05 11.29 9.98
N GLN A 88 -30.91 10.61 11.11
CA GLN A 88 -29.83 9.65 11.37
C GLN A 88 -30.00 8.45 10.42
N ASN A 89 -29.42 8.53 9.22
CA ASN A 89 -29.34 7.39 8.31
C ASN A 89 -28.27 6.42 8.84
N LEU A 90 -28.69 5.55 9.75
CA LEU A 90 -27.95 4.35 10.15
C LEU A 90 -28.23 3.25 9.12
N GLU A 91 -27.19 2.68 8.54
CA GLU A 91 -27.32 1.49 7.70
C GLU A 91 -26.55 0.33 8.34
N SER A 92 -27.16 -0.86 8.31
CA SER A 92 -26.58 -2.08 8.84
C SER A 92 -26.04 -2.98 7.72
N TYR A 93 -24.88 -3.57 7.98
CA TYR A 93 -24.17 -4.48 7.10
C TYR A 93 -23.80 -5.74 7.86
N ILE A 94 -24.28 -6.88 7.40
CA ILE A 94 -23.94 -8.19 7.92
C ILE A 94 -23.11 -8.91 6.88
N VAL A 95 -21.87 -9.25 7.21
CA VAL A 95 -20.95 -9.96 6.32
C VAL A 95 -20.65 -11.32 6.93
N VAL A 96 -20.77 -12.38 6.14
CA VAL A 96 -20.41 -13.75 6.55
C VAL A 96 -19.41 -14.32 5.56
N ASN A 97 -18.31 -14.86 6.08
CA ASN A 97 -17.28 -15.57 5.34
C ASN A 97 -17.05 -16.93 5.97
N LYS A 98 -17.16 -18.00 5.18
CA LYS A 98 -16.85 -19.37 5.60
C LYS A 98 -15.86 -19.99 4.63
N GLY A 99 -14.94 -20.79 5.14
CA GLY A 99 -13.94 -21.42 4.29
C GLY A 99 -12.95 -22.28 5.05
N GLN A 100 -11.83 -22.53 4.39
CA GLN A 100 -10.70 -23.27 4.93
C GLN A 100 -9.41 -22.46 4.81
N LEU A 101 -8.59 -22.51 5.83
CA LEU A 101 -7.23 -22.00 5.83
C LEU A 101 -6.28 -23.19 5.96
N GLY A 102 -5.45 -23.40 4.95
CA GLY A 102 -4.31 -24.30 5.02
C GLY A 102 -3.03 -23.51 5.26
N VAL A 103 -2.15 -24.01 6.12
CA VAL A 103 -0.81 -23.44 6.36
C VAL A 103 0.24 -24.53 6.45
N LYS A 104 1.44 -24.26 5.91
CA LYS A 104 2.63 -25.13 5.96
C LYS A 104 3.83 -24.34 6.46
N VAL A 105 4.64 -24.96 7.32
CA VAL A 105 5.90 -24.41 7.80
C VAL A 105 6.98 -24.67 6.76
N LEU A 106 7.56 -23.62 6.19
CA LEU A 106 8.60 -23.75 5.17
C LEU A 106 10.00 -23.65 5.78
N GLU A 107 10.19 -22.74 6.73
CA GLU A 107 11.50 -22.54 7.37
C GLU A 107 11.35 -22.30 8.87
N ALA A 108 12.39 -22.65 9.62
CA ALA A 108 12.52 -22.37 11.04
C ALA A 108 13.85 -21.65 11.30
N SER A 109 13.82 -20.65 12.17
CA SER A 109 14.98 -19.90 12.63
C SER A 109 14.95 -19.79 14.16
N SER A 110 16.04 -19.29 14.76
CA SER A 110 16.06 -18.96 16.20
C SER A 110 14.98 -17.95 16.63
N THR A 111 14.44 -17.21 15.66
CA THR A 111 13.55 -16.07 15.92
C THR A 111 12.10 -16.34 15.58
N GLY A 112 11.80 -17.46 14.93
CA GLY A 112 10.47 -17.82 14.46
C GLY A 112 10.49 -18.64 13.19
N TYR A 113 9.37 -18.63 12.49
CA TYR A 113 9.04 -19.55 11.41
C TYR A 113 8.50 -18.80 10.21
N LEU A 114 8.95 -19.16 9.01
CA LEU A 114 8.33 -18.73 7.76
C LEU A 114 7.25 -19.74 7.38
N LEU A 115 6.02 -19.26 7.21
CA LEU A 115 4.89 -20.10 6.82
C LEU A 115 4.35 -19.65 5.48
N THR A 116 3.83 -20.62 4.72
CA THR A 116 2.94 -20.37 3.59
C THR A 116 1.51 -20.75 3.94
N GLY A 117 0.54 -20.04 3.38
CA GLY A 117 -0.87 -20.36 3.51
C GLY A 117 -1.63 -20.26 2.20
N SER A 118 -2.82 -20.85 2.17
CA SER A 118 -3.82 -20.71 1.10
C SER A 118 -5.22 -20.66 1.73
N LEU A 119 -6.09 -19.79 1.20
CA LEU A 119 -7.40 -19.52 1.76
C LEU A 119 -8.51 -19.91 0.77
N GLN A 120 -9.20 -21.02 1.05
CA GLN A 120 -10.33 -21.47 0.25
C GLN A 120 -11.64 -20.94 0.83
N VAL A 121 -12.19 -19.88 0.22
CA VAL A 121 -13.47 -19.31 0.65
C VAL A 121 -14.62 -20.05 -0.01
N GLN A 122 -15.42 -20.74 0.79
CA GLN A 122 -16.57 -21.54 0.34
C GLN A 122 -17.83 -20.68 0.23
N GLN A 123 -17.98 -19.69 1.11
CA GLN A 123 -19.14 -18.82 1.16
C GLN A 123 -18.73 -17.41 1.56
N LYS A 124 -19.16 -16.40 0.79
CA LYS A 124 -19.08 -14.98 1.14
C LYS A 124 -20.44 -14.34 0.89
N THR A 125 -21.09 -13.82 1.92
CA THR A 125 -22.38 -13.12 1.78
C THR A 125 -22.33 -11.75 2.45
N THR A 126 -23.10 -10.80 1.89
CA THR A 126 -23.38 -9.50 2.51
C THR A 126 -24.88 -9.27 2.52
N ASN A 127 -25.45 -9.03 3.70
CA ASN A 127 -26.89 -8.91 3.93
C ASN A 127 -27.67 -10.09 3.31
N GLY A 128 -27.13 -11.30 3.49
CA GLY A 128 -27.68 -12.55 2.95
C GLY A 128 -27.44 -12.80 1.45
N LYS A 129 -26.96 -11.80 0.69
CA LYS A 129 -26.68 -11.96 -0.75
C LYS A 129 -25.30 -12.55 -0.97
N SER A 130 -25.22 -13.62 -1.77
CA SER A 130 -23.94 -14.22 -2.16
C SER A 130 -23.11 -13.24 -2.98
N LEU A 131 -21.83 -13.12 -2.64
CA LEU A 131 -20.85 -12.36 -3.38
C LEU A 131 -19.94 -13.31 -4.15
N ALA A 132 -19.45 -12.85 -5.30
CA ALA A 132 -18.41 -13.57 -6.02
C ALA A 132 -17.14 -13.63 -5.16
N VAL A 133 -16.59 -14.84 -5.03
CA VAL A 133 -15.32 -15.08 -4.36
C VAL A 133 -14.21 -14.94 -5.40
N SER A 134 -13.23 -14.09 -5.12
CA SER A 134 -12.03 -13.96 -5.95
C SER A 134 -11.27 -15.29 -5.93
N SER A 135 -10.98 -15.85 -7.11
CA SER A 135 -10.12 -17.02 -7.23
C SER A 135 -8.71 -16.78 -6.67
N GLY A 136 -8.29 -15.51 -6.58
CA GLY A 136 -7.01 -15.11 -6.00
C GLY A 136 -6.86 -15.42 -4.51
N LEU A 137 -7.96 -15.63 -3.77
CA LEU A 137 -7.89 -16.03 -2.36
C LEU A 137 -7.26 -17.41 -2.18
N ASN A 138 -7.35 -18.28 -3.19
CA ASN A 138 -6.74 -19.60 -3.19
C ASN A 138 -5.22 -19.56 -3.44
N TYR A 139 -4.67 -18.40 -3.83
CA TYR A 139 -3.26 -18.29 -4.17
C TYR A 139 -2.39 -18.39 -2.91
N PRO A 140 -1.17 -18.96 -3.04
CA PRO A 140 -0.27 -19.05 -1.91
C PRO A 140 0.09 -17.64 -1.42
N PHE A 141 0.16 -17.46 -0.12
CA PHE A 141 0.75 -16.29 0.51
C PHE A 141 1.74 -16.77 1.57
N SER A 142 2.55 -15.87 2.11
CA SER A 142 3.42 -16.16 3.24
C SER A 142 3.33 -15.12 4.34
N PHE A 143 3.73 -15.53 5.53
CA PHE A 143 3.82 -14.69 6.71
C PHE A 143 4.82 -15.29 7.69
N PHE A 144 5.37 -14.45 8.56
CA PHE A 144 6.29 -14.85 9.61
C PHE A 144 5.56 -15.02 10.94
N VAL A 145 5.85 -16.10 11.67
CA VAL A 145 5.40 -16.33 13.04
C VAL A 145 6.62 -16.28 13.95
N ALA A 146 6.72 -15.25 14.78
CA ALA A 146 7.79 -15.16 15.76
C ALA A 146 7.76 -16.35 16.72
N SER A 147 8.89 -16.65 17.38
CA SER A 147 8.97 -17.70 18.40
C SER A 147 8.01 -17.46 19.58
N SER A 148 7.66 -16.19 19.83
CA SER A 148 6.61 -15.77 20.77
C SER A 148 5.19 -16.02 20.26
N GLY A 149 4.99 -16.28 18.97
CA GLY A 149 3.69 -16.48 18.31
C GLY A 149 3.06 -15.24 17.69
N ALA A 150 3.72 -14.09 17.75
CA ALA A 150 3.31 -12.89 17.02
C ALA A 150 3.43 -13.09 15.50
N ILE A 151 2.47 -12.57 14.73
CA ILE A 151 2.42 -12.69 13.27
C ILE A 151 2.83 -11.39 12.59
N SER A 152 3.74 -11.45 11.61
CA SER A 152 4.21 -10.30 10.84
C SER A 152 4.64 -10.67 9.40
N SER A 153 5.18 -9.69 8.66
CA SER A 153 5.86 -9.87 7.36
C SER A 153 5.07 -10.67 6.31
N PHE A 154 3.90 -10.18 5.92
CA PHE A 154 3.11 -10.84 4.88
C PHE A 154 3.71 -10.61 3.49
N SER A 155 3.73 -11.65 2.67
CA SER A 155 3.99 -11.54 1.23
C SER A 155 2.89 -12.24 0.44
N PHE A 156 2.48 -11.62 -0.67
CA PHE A 156 1.38 -12.08 -1.50
C PHE A 156 1.84 -12.24 -2.94
N VAL A 157 1.15 -13.11 -3.65
CA VAL A 157 1.25 -13.21 -5.09
C VAL A 157 0.97 -11.86 -5.75
N LYS A 158 1.75 -11.54 -6.78
CA LYS A 158 1.58 -10.34 -7.60
C LYS A 158 0.15 -10.22 -8.13
N GLY A 159 -0.36 -9.00 -8.15
CA GLY A 159 -1.70 -8.71 -8.66
C GLY A 159 -2.85 -9.10 -7.73
N LEU A 160 -2.60 -9.75 -6.58
CA LEU A 160 -3.67 -10.02 -5.62
C LEU A 160 -4.31 -8.70 -5.17
N SER A 161 -5.64 -8.64 -5.18
CA SER A 161 -6.36 -7.41 -4.84
C SER A 161 -6.12 -7.02 -3.38
N GLU A 162 -6.10 -5.72 -3.07
CA GLU A 162 -5.96 -5.26 -1.68
C GLU A 162 -7.10 -5.77 -0.79
N GLU A 163 -8.32 -5.91 -1.33
CA GLU A 163 -9.45 -6.53 -0.61
C GLU A 163 -9.12 -7.97 -0.18
N ASP A 164 -8.57 -8.76 -1.09
CA ASP A 164 -8.20 -10.15 -0.82
C ASP A 164 -7.03 -10.24 0.18
N LYS A 165 -6.00 -9.41 0.00
CA LYS A 165 -4.87 -9.30 0.96
C LYS A 165 -5.37 -8.98 2.37
N MET A 166 -6.29 -8.02 2.50
CA MET A 166 -6.83 -7.60 3.79
C MET A 166 -7.69 -8.70 4.43
N LEU A 167 -8.52 -9.39 3.65
CA LEU A 167 -9.27 -10.56 4.13
C LEU A 167 -8.34 -11.65 4.65
N ILE A 168 -7.28 -11.98 3.91
CA ILE A 168 -6.26 -12.95 4.33
C ILE A 168 -5.57 -12.48 5.62
N LYS A 169 -5.01 -11.26 5.65
CA LYS A 169 -4.35 -10.70 6.84
C LYS A 169 -5.27 -10.77 8.05
N LYS A 170 -6.55 -10.38 7.90
CA LYS A 170 -7.51 -10.39 9.00
C LYS A 170 -7.75 -11.81 9.53
N ILE A 171 -7.99 -12.77 8.65
CA ILE A 171 -8.20 -14.17 9.06
C ILE A 171 -6.96 -14.71 9.77
N VAL A 172 -5.77 -14.48 9.20
CA VAL A 172 -4.50 -14.95 9.77
C VAL A 172 -4.20 -14.27 11.11
N HIS A 173 -4.50 -12.98 11.29
CA HIS A 173 -4.31 -12.29 12.57
C HIS A 173 -5.22 -12.81 13.70
N PHE A 174 -6.32 -13.53 13.42
CA PHE A 174 -7.03 -14.24 14.49
C PHE A 174 -6.21 -15.38 15.09
N PHE A 175 -5.18 -15.88 14.39
CA PHE A 175 -4.25 -16.88 14.89
C PHE A 175 -3.06 -16.27 15.65
N ASP A 176 -2.98 -14.94 15.76
CA ASP A 176 -1.93 -14.24 16.49
C ASP A 176 -2.11 -14.41 18.01
N ILE A 177 -1.19 -15.16 18.62
CA ILE A 177 -1.15 -15.40 20.06
C ILE A 177 0.27 -15.24 20.57
N SER A 178 0.48 -14.25 21.44
CA SER A 178 1.78 -14.04 22.08
C SER A 178 1.87 -14.88 23.36
N LEU A 179 2.79 -15.84 23.41
CA LEU A 179 3.09 -16.65 24.59
C LEU A 179 4.18 -15.98 25.46
N PRO A 180 4.10 -16.11 26.78
CA PRO A 180 5.10 -15.55 27.67
C PRO A 180 6.35 -16.44 27.71
N ASN A 181 7.53 -15.82 27.84
CA ASN A 181 8.80 -16.54 28.00
C ASN A 181 8.92 -17.26 29.36
N LYS A 182 7.96 -17.09 30.26
CA LYS A 182 7.87 -17.78 31.56
C LYS A 182 6.44 -18.30 31.73
N SER A 183 6.23 -19.37 32.49
CA SER A 183 4.90 -19.92 32.77
C SER A 183 4.06 -18.96 33.65
N LEU A 184 3.45 -17.95 33.02
CA LEU A 184 2.61 -16.96 33.70
C LEU A 184 1.13 -17.33 33.58
N LYS A 185 0.36 -17.14 34.66
CA LYS A 185 -1.12 -17.28 34.63
C LYS A 185 -1.80 -16.13 33.87
N ARG A 186 -1.19 -14.96 33.88
CA ARG A 186 -1.63 -13.73 33.22
C ARG A 186 -0.42 -12.98 32.70
N TRP A 187 -0.54 -12.39 31.51
CA TRP A 187 0.51 -11.55 30.94
C TRP A 187 -0.10 -10.56 29.96
N GLU A 188 0.70 -9.59 29.54
CA GLU A 188 0.32 -8.64 28.49
C GLU A 188 1.37 -8.66 27.39
N ALA A 189 0.93 -8.41 26.16
CA ALA A 189 1.82 -8.23 25.04
C ALA A 189 1.23 -7.23 24.05
N LYS A 190 2.11 -6.52 23.36
CA LYS A 190 1.71 -5.73 22.19
C LYS A 190 1.44 -6.69 21.03
N ALA A 191 0.36 -6.43 20.31
CA ALA A 191 -0.01 -7.16 19.11
C ALA A 191 -0.42 -6.17 18.03
N LYS A 192 -0.50 -6.65 16.79
CA LYS A 192 -0.85 -5.84 15.61
C LYS A 192 -2.00 -6.51 14.86
N ASP A 193 -2.94 -5.70 14.37
CA ASP A 193 -4.00 -6.14 13.46
C ASP A 193 -4.21 -5.11 12.34
N SER A 194 -5.32 -5.22 11.60
CA SER A 194 -5.70 -4.30 10.52
C SER A 194 -5.93 -2.86 10.97
N ASN A 195 -6.17 -2.63 12.26
CA ASN A 195 -6.55 -1.32 12.79
C ASN A 195 -5.34 -0.63 13.44
N GLY A 196 -4.38 -1.42 13.95
CA GLY A 196 -3.07 -0.95 14.35
C GLY A 196 -2.42 -1.78 15.44
N ILE A 197 -1.62 -1.11 16.27
CA ILE A 197 -0.93 -1.75 17.40
C ILE A 197 -1.79 -1.58 18.64
N TYR A 198 -2.02 -2.67 19.37
CA TYR A 198 -2.83 -2.70 20.57
C TYR A 198 -2.19 -3.52 21.68
N LEU A 199 -2.57 -3.21 22.91
CA LEU A 199 -2.19 -3.97 24.09
C LEU A 199 -3.19 -5.11 24.31
N SER A 200 -2.70 -6.34 24.30
CA SER A 200 -3.46 -7.55 24.63
C SER A 200 -3.17 -7.99 26.04
N GLN A 201 -4.22 -8.38 26.77
CA GLN A 201 -4.11 -9.12 28.01
C GLN A 201 -4.47 -10.58 27.79
N TYR A 202 -3.66 -11.47 28.36
CA TYR A 202 -3.84 -12.90 28.28
C TYR A 202 -4.02 -13.51 29.66
N SER A 203 -4.76 -14.61 29.75
CA SER A 203 -4.86 -15.42 30.96
C SER A 203 -5.16 -16.89 30.67
N LEU A 204 -4.71 -17.78 31.54
CA LEU A 204 -5.04 -19.21 31.46
C LEU A 204 -6.41 -19.48 32.09
N LYS A 205 -7.27 -20.23 31.39
CA LYS A 205 -8.55 -20.68 31.97
C LYS A 205 -8.38 -21.90 32.89
N ARG A 206 -7.42 -22.80 32.62
CA ARG A 206 -7.23 -24.07 33.38
C ARG A 206 -5.75 -24.47 33.54
N GLY A 207 -4.87 -23.50 33.83
CA GLY A 207 -3.43 -23.75 33.95
C GLY A 207 -2.78 -24.26 32.65
N TRP A 208 -1.54 -24.72 32.74
CA TRP A 208 -0.76 -25.24 31.60
C TRP A 208 -0.95 -26.76 31.39
N LYS A 209 -2.20 -27.23 31.44
CA LYS A 209 -2.54 -28.64 31.13
C LYS A 209 -3.04 -28.74 29.70
N ASP A 210 -2.62 -29.75 28.96
CA ASP A 210 -3.06 -30.00 27.59
C ASP A 210 -4.53 -30.50 27.57
N PRO A 211 -5.44 -29.90 26.77
CA PRO A 211 -5.23 -28.71 25.94
C PRO A 211 -5.23 -27.41 26.74
N VAL A 212 -4.28 -26.53 26.43
CA VAL A 212 -4.13 -25.25 27.13
C VAL A 212 -5.17 -24.28 26.59
N LYS A 213 -6.01 -23.74 27.49
CA LYS A 213 -7.02 -22.74 27.15
C LYS A 213 -6.55 -21.34 27.56
N ILE A 214 -6.30 -20.49 26.56
CA ILE A 214 -5.85 -19.12 26.75
C ILE A 214 -6.98 -18.17 26.40
N LEU A 215 -7.29 -17.27 27.32
CA LEU A 215 -8.19 -16.14 27.13
C LEU A 215 -7.35 -14.91 26.73
N LYS A 216 -7.61 -14.31 25.58
CA LYS A 216 -7.04 -13.04 25.12
C LYS A 216 -8.13 -11.96 25.14
N ARG A 217 -7.79 -10.76 25.62
CA ARG A 217 -8.65 -9.58 25.57
C ARG A 217 -7.85 -8.39 25.04
N LYS A 218 -8.36 -7.71 24.02
CA LYS A 218 -7.76 -6.45 23.56
C LYS A 218 -8.16 -5.33 24.54
N LYS A 219 -7.18 -4.58 25.07
CA LYS A 219 -7.42 -3.49 26.03
C LYS A 219 -7.62 -2.14 25.33
N LYS A 220 -6.61 -1.71 24.58
CA LYS A 220 -6.57 -0.40 23.91
C LYS A 220 -5.65 -0.44 22.70
N TYR A 221 -5.96 0.35 21.69
CA TYR A 221 -5.02 0.68 20.63
C TYR A 221 -4.00 1.70 21.15
N GLU A 222 -2.72 1.46 20.90
CA GLU A 222 -1.62 2.40 21.17
C GLU A 222 -1.35 3.30 19.97
N SER A 223 -1.52 2.75 18.76
CA SER A 223 -1.37 3.49 17.51
C SER A 223 -2.28 2.91 16.45
N PHE A 224 -2.83 3.78 15.60
CA PHE A 224 -3.67 3.39 14.48
C PHE A 224 -2.87 3.38 13.19
N VAL A 225 -3.17 2.43 12.30
CA VAL A 225 -2.67 2.44 10.93
C VAL A 225 -3.62 3.32 10.10
N THR A 226 -3.37 4.63 10.05
CA THR A 226 -4.14 5.54 9.20
C THR A 226 -3.50 5.67 7.82
N LYS A 227 -3.76 4.68 6.96
CA LYS A 227 -3.39 4.73 5.53
C LYS A 227 -4.57 4.95 4.59
N ASP A 228 -5.73 5.32 5.14
CA ASP A 228 -6.93 5.48 4.33
C ASP A 228 -6.69 6.46 3.18
N SER A 229 -7.06 6.00 1.98
CA SER A 229 -7.07 6.77 0.73
C SER A 229 -7.90 8.05 0.83
N PHE A 230 -8.69 8.18 1.90
CA PHE A 230 -9.50 9.34 2.20
C PHE A 230 -8.88 10.18 3.31
N ALA A 231 -8.46 11.39 2.96
CA ALA A 231 -7.84 12.34 3.90
C ALA A 231 -8.66 12.57 5.18
N PHE A 232 -10.00 12.49 5.11
CA PHE A 232 -10.86 12.69 6.29
C PHE A 232 -10.72 11.57 7.33
N MET A 233 -10.43 10.33 6.91
CA MET A 233 -10.27 9.18 7.81
C MET A 233 -8.94 9.16 8.55
N ARG A 234 -7.97 10.01 8.18
CA ARG A 234 -6.70 10.15 8.91
C ARG A 234 -6.87 10.57 10.37
N SER A 235 -8.03 11.16 10.69
CA SER A 235 -8.43 11.54 12.04
C SER A 235 -9.33 10.50 12.73
N SER A 236 -9.53 9.33 12.10
CA SER A 236 -10.33 8.26 12.67
C SER A 236 -9.56 7.55 13.80
N THR A 237 -10.28 7.19 14.85
CA THR A 237 -9.75 6.39 15.95
C THR A 237 -10.72 5.26 16.26
N TYR A 238 -10.20 4.16 16.81
CA TYR A 238 -11.02 3.01 17.19
C TYR A 238 -10.99 2.84 18.71
N LYS A 239 -12.17 2.64 19.29
CA LYS A 239 -12.35 2.26 20.69
C LYS A 239 -12.84 0.83 20.76
N ILE A 240 -12.15 0.01 21.55
CA ILE A 240 -12.59 -1.36 21.84
C ILE A 240 -13.68 -1.28 22.90
N LYS A 241 -14.89 -1.72 22.54
CA LYS A 241 -16.03 -1.83 23.47
C LYS A 241 -15.98 -3.18 24.20
N PHE A 242 -15.70 -4.22 23.45
CA PHE A 242 -15.55 -5.58 23.96
C PHE A 242 -14.55 -6.34 23.10
N SER A 243 -13.74 -7.20 23.72
CA SER A 243 -12.89 -8.13 22.99
C SER A 243 -12.57 -9.32 23.87
N GLU A 244 -12.98 -10.51 23.42
CA GLU A 244 -12.67 -11.76 24.05
C GLU A 244 -12.35 -12.81 22.99
N SER A 245 -11.23 -13.50 23.14
CA SER A 245 -10.84 -14.62 22.29
C SER A 245 -10.34 -15.77 23.13
N ILE A 246 -10.84 -16.98 22.88
CA ILE A 246 -10.46 -18.20 23.55
C ILE A 246 -9.70 -19.06 22.56
N TYR A 247 -8.45 -19.36 22.88
CA TYR A 247 -7.58 -20.23 22.12
C TYR A 247 -7.46 -21.56 22.86
N GLU A 248 -7.64 -22.65 22.13
CA GLU A 248 -7.28 -23.99 22.60
C GLU A 248 -5.99 -24.39 21.89
N LEU A 249 -4.91 -24.52 22.63
CA LEU A 249 -3.61 -24.97 22.12
C LEU A 249 -3.41 -26.43 22.49
N ASN A 250 -2.76 -27.18 21.59
CA ASN A 250 -2.27 -28.50 21.90
C ASN A 250 -0.75 -28.42 22.10
N LEU A 251 -0.27 -28.62 23.34
CA LEU A 251 1.17 -28.49 23.64
C LEU A 251 2.01 -29.52 22.88
N ASN A 252 1.43 -30.70 22.59
CA ASN A 252 2.09 -31.80 21.91
C ASN A 252 2.02 -31.69 20.38
N GLN A 253 0.94 -31.11 19.83
CA GLN A 253 0.76 -30.85 18.39
C GLN A 253 1.19 -29.43 17.98
N GLN A 254 1.72 -28.67 18.93
CA GLN A 254 2.57 -27.49 18.79
C GLN A 254 1.96 -26.23 18.14
N TRP A 255 0.65 -26.17 17.93
CA TRP A 255 -0.02 -24.92 17.56
C TRP A 255 -1.48 -24.89 18.02
N ILE A 256 -2.31 -24.07 17.36
CA ILE A 256 -3.71 -23.83 17.67
C ILE A 256 -4.55 -25.02 17.23
N LYS A 257 -5.44 -25.48 18.11
CA LYS A 257 -6.47 -26.49 17.84
C LYS A 257 -7.80 -25.84 17.49
N SER A 258 -8.20 -24.79 18.21
CA SER A 258 -9.39 -23.99 17.90
C SER A 258 -9.32 -22.58 18.46
N ILE A 259 -10.12 -21.70 17.86
CA ILE A 259 -10.26 -20.28 18.21
C ILE A 259 -11.76 -19.97 18.25
N GLU A 260 -12.19 -19.27 19.30
CA GLU A 260 -13.49 -18.60 19.35
C GLU A 260 -13.26 -17.16 19.79
N SER A 261 -13.66 -16.20 18.96
CA SER A 261 -13.42 -14.78 19.17
C SER A 261 -14.70 -13.97 18.97
N LYS A 262 -14.88 -12.96 19.81
CA LYS A 262 -15.89 -11.92 19.66
C LYS A 262 -15.27 -10.56 19.97
N GLU A 263 -15.49 -9.60 19.10
CA GLU A 263 -14.94 -8.26 19.21
C GLU A 263 -16.00 -7.22 18.82
N ASP A 264 -16.18 -6.21 19.67
CA ASP A 264 -17.04 -5.05 19.41
C ASP A 264 -16.18 -3.79 19.37
N LEU A 265 -16.22 -3.06 18.26
CA LEU A 265 -15.43 -1.86 18.00
C LEU A 265 -16.33 -0.66 17.71
N ILE A 266 -15.87 0.51 18.11
CA ILE A 266 -16.48 1.79 17.76
C ILE A 266 -15.43 2.61 17.02
N ALA A 267 -15.72 3.03 15.80
CA ALA A 267 -14.89 4.00 15.09
C ALA A 267 -15.43 5.42 15.28
N LEU A 268 -14.52 6.32 15.64
CA LEU A 268 -14.78 7.72 15.96
C LEU A 268 -14.05 8.60 14.94
N ILE A 269 -14.67 9.70 14.53
CA ILE A 269 -14.02 10.77 13.76
C ILE A 269 -14.32 12.10 14.45
N LYS A 270 -13.26 12.80 14.89
CA LYS A 270 -13.40 14.00 15.76
C LYS A 270 -14.33 13.72 16.96
N ASN A 271 -14.13 12.58 17.63
CA ASN A 271 -14.93 12.07 18.76
C ASN A 271 -16.40 11.75 18.45
N LYS A 272 -16.85 11.80 17.19
CA LYS A 272 -18.20 11.39 16.79
C LYS A 272 -18.18 9.96 16.26
N LYS A 273 -19.06 9.11 16.79
CA LYS A 273 -19.26 7.74 16.31
C LYS A 273 -19.76 7.76 14.88
N TRP A 274 -18.99 7.15 13.97
CA TRP A 274 -19.41 6.95 12.59
C TRP A 274 -19.59 5.46 12.23
N ASN A 275 -19.00 4.55 13.03
CA ASN A 275 -19.15 3.11 12.88
C ASN A 275 -19.25 2.45 14.26
N GLU A 276 -20.14 1.47 14.37
CA GLU A 276 -20.07 0.43 15.40
C GLU A 276 -20.03 -0.92 14.68
N SER A 277 -19.17 -1.83 15.10
CA SER A 277 -19.05 -3.16 14.51
C SER A 277 -18.89 -4.23 15.56
N SER A 278 -19.49 -5.40 15.30
CA SER A 278 -19.36 -6.62 16.08
C SER A 278 -18.88 -7.71 15.14
N ILE A 279 -17.80 -8.38 15.51
CA ILE A 279 -17.17 -9.44 14.73
C ILE A 279 -17.14 -10.69 15.59
N THR A 280 -17.56 -11.82 15.03
CA THR A 280 -17.30 -13.14 15.60
C THR A 280 -16.45 -13.96 14.64
N PHE A 281 -15.51 -14.71 15.20
CA PHE A 281 -14.64 -15.59 14.44
C PHE A 281 -14.51 -16.93 15.15
N LYS A 282 -14.68 -18.00 14.40
CA LYS A 282 -14.47 -19.37 14.87
C LYS A 282 -13.54 -20.06 13.90
N ALA A 283 -12.54 -20.76 14.42
CA ALA A 283 -11.71 -21.66 13.64
C ALA A 283 -11.48 -22.95 14.40
N LYS A 284 -11.47 -24.08 13.68
CA LYS A 284 -11.20 -25.40 14.26
C LYS A 284 -10.30 -26.19 13.33
N ARG A 285 -9.31 -26.86 13.90
CA ARG A 285 -8.44 -27.76 13.14
C ARG A 285 -9.26 -28.90 12.56
N ILE A 286 -9.06 -29.18 11.28
CA ILE A 286 -9.70 -30.27 10.54
C ILE A 286 -8.65 -31.28 10.06
N LYS A 287 -9.12 -32.48 9.69
CA LYS A 287 -8.27 -33.47 9.02
C LYS A 287 -7.97 -32.99 7.59
N LEU A 288 -6.84 -33.45 7.06
CA LEU A 288 -6.19 -33.04 5.82
C LEU A 288 -7.20 -32.70 4.69
N HIS A 289 -7.01 -31.56 4.04
CA HIS A 289 -7.68 -31.21 2.79
C HIS A 289 -6.64 -31.05 1.69
N LYS A 290 -7.01 -31.28 0.43
CA LYS A 290 -6.10 -31.26 -0.71
C LYS A 290 -5.75 -29.81 -1.09
N ILE A 291 -4.84 -29.19 -0.34
CA ILE A 291 -4.22 -27.90 -0.68
C ILE A 291 -2.77 -28.20 -1.03
N GLU A 292 -2.36 -27.84 -2.25
CA GLU A 292 -0.97 -27.97 -2.67
C GLU A 292 -0.16 -26.76 -2.19
N PHE A 293 0.77 -27.01 -1.28
CA PHE A 293 1.73 -26.00 -0.86
C PHE A 293 3.00 -26.03 -1.72
N PRO A 294 3.70 -24.90 -1.85
CA PRO A 294 5.11 -24.92 -2.24
C PRO A 294 5.91 -25.93 -1.39
N GLU A 295 6.91 -26.57 -2.00
CA GLU A 295 7.77 -27.53 -1.32
C GLU A 295 8.63 -26.85 -0.25
N ASP A 296 9.25 -25.72 -0.62
CA ASP A 296 10.15 -24.90 0.19
C ASP A 296 9.92 -23.38 -0.05
N SER A 297 10.78 -22.54 0.54
CA SER A 297 10.75 -21.08 0.42
C SER A 297 11.11 -20.58 -0.97
N VAL A 298 12.01 -21.24 -1.70
CA VAL A 298 12.42 -20.87 -3.07
C VAL A 298 11.27 -21.09 -4.05
N ALA A 299 10.60 -22.24 -3.95
CA ALA A 299 9.41 -22.56 -4.72
C ALA A 299 8.25 -21.60 -4.41
N LEU A 300 8.09 -21.22 -3.14
CA LEU A 300 7.14 -20.19 -2.74
C LEU A 300 7.49 -18.85 -3.40
N GLU A 301 8.73 -18.37 -3.29
CA GLU A 301 9.16 -17.10 -3.88
C GLU A 301 8.88 -17.06 -5.38
N LYS A 302 9.22 -18.15 -6.10
CA LYS A 302 8.90 -18.30 -7.53
C LYS A 302 7.39 -18.19 -7.80
N LYS A 303 6.54 -18.80 -6.97
CA LYS A 303 5.08 -18.68 -7.09
C LYS A 303 4.58 -17.26 -6.77
N LEU A 304 5.09 -16.63 -5.71
CA LEU A 304 4.74 -15.25 -5.33
C LEU A 304 5.08 -14.26 -6.46
N LEU A 305 6.18 -14.51 -7.17
CA LEU A 305 6.65 -13.72 -8.29
C LEU A 305 6.06 -14.11 -9.66
N SER A 306 5.29 -15.19 -9.75
CA SER A 306 4.77 -15.75 -11.00
C SER A 306 3.67 -14.88 -11.63
N ASP A 307 3.80 -14.65 -12.94
CA ASP A 307 2.81 -13.92 -13.74
C ASP A 307 1.54 -14.75 -14.02
N GLN A 308 1.56 -16.06 -13.74
CA GLN A 308 0.39 -16.94 -13.90
C GLN A 308 -0.84 -16.37 -13.18
N TYR A 309 -0.62 -15.72 -12.03
CA TYR A 309 -1.65 -15.18 -11.18
C TYR A 309 -2.05 -13.74 -11.53
N LEU A 310 -1.26 -13.04 -12.36
CA LEU A 310 -1.66 -11.74 -12.92
C LEU A 310 -2.86 -11.89 -13.87
N LYS A 311 -2.95 -13.04 -14.55
CA LYS A 311 -4.05 -13.30 -15.48
C LYS A 311 -5.42 -13.21 -14.80
N SER A 312 -5.60 -13.73 -13.59
CA SER A 312 -6.89 -13.62 -12.89
C SER A 312 -7.23 -12.19 -12.44
N THR A 313 -6.22 -11.35 -12.27
CA THR A 313 -6.39 -9.95 -11.85
C THR A 313 -6.80 -9.07 -13.02
N PHE A 314 -6.20 -9.28 -14.19
CA PHE A 314 -6.39 -8.44 -15.37
C PHE A 314 -7.36 -9.01 -16.40
N TYR A 315 -7.62 -10.31 -16.36
CA TYR A 315 -8.67 -10.94 -17.16
C TYR A 315 -9.76 -11.41 -16.21
N GLN A 316 -10.98 -10.89 -16.40
CA GLN A 316 -12.11 -11.38 -15.63
C GLN A 316 -12.45 -12.81 -16.05
N SER A 317 -12.18 -13.78 -15.18
CA SER A 317 -12.59 -15.18 -15.36
C SER A 317 -13.98 -15.48 -14.81
N ASN A 318 -14.75 -14.47 -14.38
CA ASN A 318 -16.06 -14.65 -13.78
C ASN A 318 -17.09 -15.19 -14.79
N SER A 319 -17.18 -16.52 -14.85
CA SER A 319 -18.15 -17.27 -15.67
C SER A 319 -19.60 -16.84 -15.44
N ALA A 320 -19.94 -16.30 -14.27
CA ALA A 320 -21.29 -15.89 -13.90
C ALA A 320 -21.79 -14.63 -14.64
N ASN A 321 -20.91 -13.71 -15.04
CA ASN A 321 -21.30 -12.53 -15.83
C ASN A 321 -21.12 -12.75 -17.34
N ASN A 322 -20.27 -13.70 -17.73
CA ASN A 322 -19.96 -13.98 -19.13
C ASN A 322 -21.17 -14.43 -19.97
N SER A 323 -22.29 -14.90 -19.39
CA SER A 323 -23.46 -15.31 -20.17
C SER A 323 -24.32 -14.14 -20.64
N LYS A 324 -24.43 -13.05 -19.87
CA LYS A 324 -25.19 -11.84 -20.24
C LYS A 324 -24.32 -10.79 -20.94
N ASP A 325 -23.04 -10.73 -20.62
CA ASP A 325 -22.14 -9.70 -21.16
C ASP A 325 -21.56 -10.04 -22.54
N LYS A 326 -21.59 -11.31 -22.98
CA LYS A 326 -21.12 -11.75 -24.31
C LYS A 326 -21.76 -11.02 -25.50
N LYS A 327 -22.89 -10.33 -25.32
CA LYS A 327 -23.58 -9.55 -26.37
C LYS A 327 -23.33 -8.04 -26.31
N ILE A 328 -22.68 -7.52 -25.27
CA ILE A 328 -22.44 -6.08 -25.14
C ILE A 328 -21.21 -5.72 -25.96
N ASN A 329 -21.39 -4.93 -27.02
CA ASN A 329 -20.27 -4.35 -27.76
C ASN A 329 -19.74 -3.08 -27.07
N LEU A 330 -18.57 -2.60 -27.49
CA LEU A 330 -17.93 -1.41 -26.93
C LEU A 330 -18.86 -0.17 -26.94
N LYS A 331 -19.61 0.02 -28.02
CA LYS A 331 -20.56 1.14 -28.15
C LYS A 331 -21.61 1.11 -27.03
N ALA A 332 -22.26 -0.03 -26.82
CA ALA A 332 -23.23 -0.20 -25.76
C ALA A 332 -22.62 -0.05 -24.35
N ALA A 333 -21.37 -0.50 -24.15
CA ALA A 333 -20.65 -0.29 -22.89
C ALA A 333 -20.34 1.19 -22.64
N LEU A 334 -19.89 1.93 -23.67
CA LEU A 334 -19.64 3.37 -23.61
C LEU A 334 -20.91 4.17 -23.37
N ASP A 335 -22.01 3.82 -24.03
CA ASP A 335 -23.30 4.48 -23.85
C ASP A 335 -23.80 4.29 -22.40
N LYS A 336 -23.66 3.07 -21.85
CA LYS A 336 -23.96 2.82 -20.43
C LYS A 336 -23.06 3.62 -19.49
N TYR A 337 -21.77 3.75 -19.80
CA TYR A 337 -20.83 4.53 -19.01
C TYR A 337 -21.19 6.03 -19.02
N LYS A 338 -21.50 6.59 -20.20
CA LYS A 338 -21.80 8.01 -20.39
C LYS A 338 -23.17 8.45 -19.89
N ASN A 339 -24.20 7.63 -20.14
CA ASN A 339 -25.60 8.02 -19.90
C ASN A 339 -26.04 7.80 -18.45
N ASN A 340 -25.25 7.08 -17.65
CA ASN A 340 -25.65 6.74 -16.29
C ASN A 340 -25.29 7.86 -15.31
N THR A 341 -26.09 8.93 -15.33
CA THR A 341 -25.99 10.10 -14.44
C THR A 341 -26.49 9.84 -13.02
N THR A 342 -27.18 8.71 -12.78
CA THR A 342 -27.89 8.43 -11.52
C THR A 342 -27.11 7.51 -10.56
N LYS A 343 -26.13 6.73 -11.04
CA LYS A 343 -25.22 5.91 -10.20
C LYS A 343 -23.92 6.64 -9.87
N SER A 344 -23.19 6.16 -8.86
CA SER A 344 -21.90 6.77 -8.51
C SER A 344 -20.94 6.64 -9.69
N LYS A 345 -20.29 7.74 -10.11
CA LYS A 345 -19.31 7.78 -11.20
C LYS A 345 -18.29 6.63 -11.13
N ARG A 346 -17.82 6.31 -9.92
CA ARG A 346 -16.89 5.20 -9.64
C ARG A 346 -17.45 3.81 -9.94
N GLU A 347 -18.74 3.57 -9.70
CA GLU A 347 -19.38 2.29 -10.04
C GLU A 347 -19.44 2.09 -11.57
N ASN A 348 -19.69 3.16 -12.32
CA ASN A 348 -19.67 3.11 -13.79
C ASN A 348 -18.25 2.90 -14.32
N GLU A 349 -17.26 3.62 -13.76
CA GLU A 349 -15.84 3.41 -14.06
C GLU A 349 -15.44 1.94 -13.81
N ARG A 350 -15.80 1.38 -12.65
CA ARG A 350 -15.53 -0.03 -12.31
C ARG A 350 -16.20 -1.00 -13.30
N LYS A 351 -17.47 -0.79 -13.64
CA LYS A 351 -18.18 -1.64 -14.62
C LYS A 351 -17.56 -1.56 -16.01
N PHE A 352 -17.11 -0.38 -16.42
CA PHE A 352 -16.44 -0.22 -17.71
C PHE A 352 -15.05 -0.85 -17.71
N LEU A 353 -14.30 -0.71 -16.62
CA LEU A 353 -13.03 -1.42 -16.40
C LEU A 353 -13.21 -2.94 -16.46
N ASP A 354 -14.24 -3.45 -15.78
CA ASP A 354 -14.62 -4.86 -15.77
C ASP A 354 -15.00 -5.34 -17.20
N PHE A 355 -15.70 -4.51 -17.97
CA PHE A 355 -15.98 -4.78 -19.39
C PHE A 355 -14.69 -4.89 -20.22
N LEU A 356 -13.74 -3.95 -20.06
CA LEU A 356 -12.48 -4.00 -20.81
C LEU A 356 -11.67 -5.25 -20.47
N ARG A 357 -11.60 -5.61 -19.18
CA ARG A 357 -10.91 -6.82 -18.71
C ARG A 357 -11.56 -8.13 -19.18
N SER A 358 -12.85 -8.12 -19.48
CA SER A 358 -13.56 -9.28 -20.06
C SER A 358 -13.56 -9.28 -21.60
N HIS A 359 -13.23 -8.16 -22.23
CA HIS A 359 -13.18 -8.00 -23.69
C HIS A 359 -11.85 -7.35 -24.12
N PRO A 360 -10.71 -8.05 -24.01
CA PRO A 360 -9.40 -7.44 -24.24
C PRO A 360 -9.25 -6.76 -25.61
N GLN A 361 -9.93 -7.27 -26.65
CA GLN A 361 -9.91 -6.69 -27.99
C GLN A 361 -10.66 -5.34 -28.10
N ALA A 362 -11.54 -5.01 -27.13
CA ALA A 362 -12.28 -3.77 -27.13
C ALA A 362 -11.38 -2.54 -26.85
N VAL A 363 -10.20 -2.75 -26.29
CA VAL A 363 -9.26 -1.65 -25.97
C VAL A 363 -8.72 -0.96 -27.22
N PHE A 364 -8.44 -1.71 -28.29
CA PHE A 364 -8.01 -1.14 -29.57
C PHE A 364 -9.10 -0.24 -30.17
N LYS A 365 -10.34 -0.75 -30.24
CA LYS A 365 -11.49 0.02 -30.72
C LYS A 365 -11.79 1.24 -29.84
N LEU A 366 -11.50 1.16 -28.54
CA LEU A 366 -11.66 2.29 -27.63
C LEU A 366 -10.64 3.38 -27.93
N ILE A 367 -9.41 3.02 -28.23
CA ILE A 367 -8.38 3.97 -28.65
C ILE A 367 -8.76 4.64 -29.98
N ASP A 368 -9.22 3.88 -30.97
CA ASP A 368 -9.67 4.45 -32.25
C ASP A 368 -10.79 5.47 -32.01
N TYR A 369 -11.77 5.10 -31.19
CA TYR A 369 -12.83 6.00 -30.75
C TYR A 369 -12.26 7.27 -30.09
N LEU A 370 -11.31 7.15 -29.16
CA LEU A 370 -10.69 8.29 -28.47
C LEU A 370 -9.94 9.19 -29.47
N ASN A 371 -9.23 8.62 -30.43
CA ASN A 371 -8.50 9.35 -31.46
C ASN A 371 -9.43 10.20 -32.34
N GLU A 372 -10.56 9.63 -32.77
CA GLU A 372 -11.59 10.36 -33.51
C GLU A 372 -12.16 11.53 -32.69
N GLN A 373 -12.34 11.34 -31.38
CA GLN A 373 -12.85 12.40 -30.51
C GLN A 373 -11.87 13.57 -30.35
N GLU A 374 -10.56 13.32 -30.39
CA GLU A 374 -9.52 14.36 -30.30
C GLU A 374 -9.30 15.10 -31.63
N ALA A 375 -9.79 14.58 -32.75
CA ALA A 375 -9.60 15.19 -34.08
C ALA A 375 -10.39 16.50 -34.31
N ASN A 376 -11.40 16.81 -33.49
CA ASN A 376 -12.21 18.02 -33.62
C ASN A 376 -12.22 18.87 -32.33
N PRO A 377 -11.14 19.63 -32.06
CA PRO A 377 -11.02 20.48 -30.87
C PRO A 377 -11.99 21.67 -30.87
N ASN A 378 -12.53 22.07 -32.02
CA ASN A 378 -13.40 23.24 -32.17
C ASN A 378 -14.88 22.94 -31.88
N SER A 379 -15.24 21.68 -31.64
CA SER A 379 -16.61 21.32 -31.31
C SER A 379 -17.04 21.93 -29.96
N PRO A 380 -18.27 22.48 -29.84
CA PRO A 380 -18.77 23.11 -28.60
C PRO A 380 -18.67 22.23 -27.35
N ASP A 381 -18.74 20.91 -27.51
CA ASP A 381 -18.69 19.94 -26.43
C ASP A 381 -17.27 19.40 -26.14
N TYR A 382 -16.22 19.92 -26.79
CA TYR A 382 -14.87 19.36 -26.72
C TYR A 382 -14.36 19.24 -25.27
N GLN A 383 -14.47 20.29 -24.45
CA GLN A 383 -13.96 20.23 -23.06
C GLN A 383 -14.65 19.14 -22.22
N LYS A 384 -15.96 18.97 -22.39
CA LYS A 384 -16.73 17.96 -21.68
C LYS A 384 -16.31 16.56 -22.11
N ARG A 385 -16.13 16.34 -23.42
CA ARG A 385 -15.63 15.07 -23.97
C ARG A 385 -14.19 14.80 -23.55
N HIS A 386 -13.33 15.80 -23.60
CA HIS A 386 -11.92 15.69 -23.21
C HIS A 386 -11.79 15.20 -21.76
N ASN A 387 -12.53 15.80 -20.81
CA ASN A 387 -12.54 15.34 -19.42
C ASN A 387 -13.04 13.89 -19.26
N GLN A 388 -13.98 13.45 -20.09
CA GLN A 388 -14.43 12.05 -20.11
C GLN A 388 -13.35 11.13 -20.70
N ASN A 389 -12.69 11.57 -21.78
CA ASN A 389 -11.61 10.85 -22.45
C ASN A 389 -10.41 10.65 -21.51
N LEU A 390 -10.03 11.64 -20.70
CA LEU A 390 -8.98 11.51 -19.69
C LEU A 390 -9.24 10.33 -18.74
N ILE A 391 -10.50 10.12 -18.35
CA ILE A 391 -10.88 9.00 -17.48
C ILE A 391 -10.80 7.69 -18.27
N LEU A 392 -11.25 7.65 -19.53
CA LEU A 392 -11.17 6.45 -20.37
C LEU A 392 -9.71 6.02 -20.61
N TRP A 393 -8.80 6.97 -20.84
CA TRP A 393 -7.35 6.70 -20.91
C TRP A 393 -6.80 6.12 -19.61
N ARG A 394 -7.20 6.67 -18.46
CA ARG A 394 -6.83 6.11 -17.15
C ARG A 394 -7.35 4.69 -16.97
N LEU A 395 -8.61 4.44 -17.35
CA LEU A 395 -9.21 3.10 -17.27
C LEU A 395 -8.50 2.10 -18.18
N LEU A 396 -8.05 2.51 -19.38
CA LEU A 396 -7.21 1.68 -20.25
C LEU A 396 -5.94 1.24 -19.52
N ALA A 397 -5.22 2.14 -18.85
CA ALA A 397 -4.03 1.78 -18.10
C ALA A 397 -4.34 0.87 -16.89
N GLU A 398 -5.45 1.14 -16.18
CA GLU A 398 -5.91 0.32 -15.06
C GLU A 398 -6.35 -1.11 -15.46
N THR A 399 -6.68 -1.35 -16.74
CA THR A 399 -7.04 -2.70 -17.20
C THR A 399 -5.91 -3.70 -16.97
N GLY A 400 -4.65 -3.28 -17.18
CA GLY A 400 -3.41 -3.99 -16.89
C GLY A 400 -3.08 -5.18 -17.80
N HIS A 401 -4.02 -5.68 -18.61
CA HIS A 401 -3.79 -6.85 -19.46
C HIS A 401 -2.91 -6.54 -20.69
N GLN A 402 -2.33 -7.57 -21.30
CA GLN A 402 -1.32 -7.41 -22.36
C GLN A 402 -1.84 -6.65 -23.58
N GLU A 403 -3.08 -6.87 -23.98
CA GLU A 403 -3.71 -6.19 -25.12
C GLU A 403 -3.87 -4.69 -24.88
N ALA A 404 -4.17 -4.27 -23.65
CA ALA A 404 -4.24 -2.85 -23.33
C ALA A 404 -2.85 -2.20 -23.33
N GLN A 405 -1.85 -2.88 -22.78
CA GLN A 405 -0.45 -2.41 -22.85
C GLN A 405 -0.01 -2.27 -24.31
N GLU A 406 -0.27 -3.29 -25.13
CA GLU A 406 0.03 -3.30 -26.56
C GLU A 406 -0.69 -2.16 -27.31
N ALA A 407 -1.99 -1.98 -27.04
CA ALA A 407 -2.78 -0.93 -27.67
C ALA A 407 -2.22 0.46 -27.36
N LEU A 408 -1.90 0.75 -26.09
CA LEU A 408 -1.28 2.02 -25.69
C LEU A 408 0.07 2.26 -26.39
N LEU A 409 0.91 1.23 -26.50
CA LEU A 409 2.21 1.35 -27.17
C LEU A 409 2.04 1.61 -28.68
N ILE A 410 1.14 0.87 -29.35
CA ILE A 410 0.82 1.10 -30.76
C ILE A 410 0.32 2.53 -30.97
N SER A 411 -0.59 3.02 -30.11
CA SER A 411 -1.13 4.38 -30.24
C SER A 411 -0.10 5.47 -30.07
N MET A 412 0.90 5.24 -29.23
CA MET A 412 2.00 6.17 -29.01
C MET A 412 2.99 6.19 -30.18
N GLU A 413 3.32 5.01 -30.71
CA GLU A 413 4.32 4.81 -31.76
C GLU A 413 3.79 5.15 -33.16
N ASN A 414 2.52 4.87 -33.45
CA ASN A 414 1.94 5.00 -34.79
C ASN A 414 1.61 6.47 -35.13
N ASN A 415 2.24 6.99 -36.18
CA ASN A 415 2.09 8.37 -36.65
C ASN A 415 0.73 8.68 -37.33
N LEU A 416 -0.09 7.66 -37.61
CA LEU A 416 -1.47 7.82 -38.10
C LEU A 416 -2.42 8.33 -37.00
N PHE A 417 -2.05 8.18 -35.73
CA PHE A 417 -2.81 8.75 -34.63
C PHE A 417 -2.50 10.25 -34.46
N GLN A 418 -3.51 11.00 -34.04
CA GLN A 418 -3.38 12.42 -33.73
C GLN A 418 -2.29 12.64 -32.68
N HIS A 419 -1.55 13.74 -32.77
CA HIS A 419 -0.48 14.08 -31.83
C HIS A 419 -0.97 14.01 -30.37
N LYS A 420 -2.19 14.51 -30.12
CA LYS A 420 -2.79 14.49 -28.79
C LYS A 420 -3.05 13.07 -28.29
N THR A 421 -3.53 12.18 -29.14
CA THR A 421 -3.73 10.76 -28.83
C THR A 421 -2.43 10.09 -28.41
N ARG A 422 -1.34 10.35 -29.17
CA ARG A 422 0.00 9.82 -28.88
C ARG A 422 0.51 10.32 -27.51
N GLU A 423 0.35 11.62 -27.24
CA GLU A 423 0.69 12.22 -25.94
C GLU A 423 -0.12 11.59 -24.80
N MET A 424 -1.43 11.39 -25.00
CA MET A 424 -2.33 10.82 -23.99
C MET A 424 -2.00 9.36 -23.70
N ALA A 425 -1.70 8.56 -24.73
CA ALA A 425 -1.26 7.19 -24.57
C ALA A 425 0.02 7.14 -23.72
N LEU A 426 1.04 7.93 -24.07
CA LEU A 426 2.28 8.04 -23.31
C LEU A 426 2.03 8.49 -21.85
N ALA A 427 1.16 9.48 -21.66
CA ALA A 427 0.80 10.01 -20.35
C ALA A 427 0.02 9.03 -19.47
N VAL A 428 -0.40 7.86 -19.95
CA VAL A 428 -1.00 6.81 -19.11
C VAL A 428 -0.19 5.53 -19.06
N VAL A 429 0.84 5.37 -19.91
CA VAL A 429 1.76 4.21 -19.86
C VAL A 429 2.42 4.06 -18.49
N PHE A 430 2.76 5.16 -17.80
CA PHE A 430 3.36 5.08 -16.47
C PHE A 430 2.40 4.57 -15.38
N ASP A 431 1.10 4.55 -15.66
CA ASP A 431 0.06 4.05 -14.76
C ASP A 431 -0.33 2.59 -15.05
N LEU A 432 0.34 1.95 -16.02
CA LEU A 432 0.19 0.52 -16.25
C LEU A 432 0.45 -0.28 -14.97
N ALA A 433 -0.55 -1.06 -14.58
CA ALA A 433 -0.39 -2.04 -13.53
C ALA A 433 0.39 -3.23 -14.09
N TYR A 434 1.57 -3.52 -13.52
CA TYR A 434 2.42 -4.67 -13.89
C TYR A 434 2.79 -4.69 -15.38
N PRO A 435 3.60 -3.72 -15.84
CA PRO A 435 4.12 -3.73 -17.20
C PRO A 435 4.87 -5.02 -17.51
N SER A 436 4.72 -5.52 -18.74
CA SER A 436 5.52 -6.64 -19.23
C SER A 436 6.93 -6.20 -19.63
N GLU A 437 7.87 -7.14 -19.73
CA GLU A 437 9.21 -6.86 -20.29
C GLU A 437 9.13 -6.31 -21.71
N LYS A 438 8.22 -6.85 -22.53
CA LYS A 438 7.94 -6.33 -23.88
C LYS A 438 7.54 -4.85 -23.84
N THR A 439 6.70 -4.47 -22.89
CA THR A 439 6.22 -3.09 -22.69
C THR A 439 7.38 -2.17 -22.33
N ALA A 440 8.24 -2.58 -21.40
CA ALA A 440 9.41 -1.81 -21.00
C ALA A 440 10.40 -1.62 -22.17
N ASN A 441 10.73 -2.70 -22.88
CA ASN A 441 11.65 -2.64 -24.03
C ASN A 441 11.10 -1.76 -25.16
N ARG A 442 9.81 -1.82 -25.45
CA ARG A 442 9.19 -0.94 -26.46
C ARG A 442 9.16 0.52 -26.04
N LEU A 443 8.89 0.81 -24.76
CA LEU A 443 8.96 2.17 -24.25
C LEU A 443 10.38 2.74 -24.34
N ILE A 444 11.40 1.93 -24.05
CA ILE A 444 12.81 2.28 -24.26
C ILE A 444 13.11 2.55 -25.75
N ALA A 445 12.70 1.65 -26.64
CA ALA A 445 12.89 1.83 -28.08
C ALA A 445 12.19 3.10 -28.60
N PHE A 446 10.98 3.38 -28.11
CA PHE A 446 10.27 4.62 -28.41
C PHE A 446 11.03 5.85 -27.91
N ASN A 447 11.58 5.83 -26.69
CA ASN A 447 12.40 6.92 -26.17
C ASN A 447 13.62 7.22 -27.06
N HIS A 448 14.35 6.19 -27.47
CA HIS A 448 15.47 6.34 -28.41
C HIS A 448 15.04 6.94 -29.75
N THR A 449 13.88 6.50 -30.27
CA THR A 449 13.33 7.05 -31.52
C THR A 449 12.97 8.53 -31.37
N MET A 450 12.37 8.93 -30.24
CA MET A 450 11.98 10.32 -30.00
C MET A 450 13.17 11.26 -29.76
N LYS A 451 14.30 10.74 -29.26
CA LYS A 451 15.54 11.52 -29.10
C LYS A 451 16.08 12.05 -30.44
N ASN A 452 15.82 11.34 -31.53
CA ASN A 452 16.26 11.70 -32.87
C ASN A 452 15.11 12.20 -33.77
N ALA A 453 13.93 12.43 -33.21
CA ALA A 453 12.77 12.92 -33.96
C ALA A 453 12.89 14.43 -34.26
N GLU A 454 12.01 14.92 -35.13
CA GLU A 454 11.84 16.34 -35.43
C GLU A 454 11.73 17.19 -34.15
N PRO A 455 12.26 18.43 -34.12
CA PRO A 455 12.40 19.23 -32.89
C PRO A 455 11.13 19.35 -32.05
N ILE A 456 9.96 19.49 -32.69
CA ILE A 456 8.66 19.61 -32.02
C ILE A 456 8.33 18.34 -31.22
N LEU A 457 8.56 17.17 -31.83
CA LEU A 457 8.32 15.86 -31.19
C LEU A 457 9.39 15.57 -30.14
N ASN A 458 10.65 15.84 -30.47
CA ASN A 458 11.78 15.66 -29.55
C ASN A 458 11.56 16.43 -28.24
N ASN A 459 11.28 17.73 -28.33
CA ASN A 459 11.14 18.60 -27.15
C ASN A 459 10.00 18.21 -26.19
N LYS A 460 9.03 17.37 -26.62
CA LYS A 460 7.90 16.93 -25.80
C LYS A 460 7.94 15.44 -25.49
N MET A 461 8.03 14.60 -26.51
CA MET A 461 7.88 13.14 -26.40
C MET A 461 9.13 12.48 -25.83
N TYR A 462 10.33 12.99 -26.10
CA TYR A 462 11.56 12.42 -25.52
C TYR A 462 11.61 12.61 -24.00
N PRO A 463 11.43 13.82 -23.43
CA PRO A 463 11.36 13.99 -21.98
C PRO A 463 10.20 13.20 -21.35
N ALA A 464 9.02 13.24 -21.97
CA ALA A 464 7.85 12.53 -21.46
C ALA A 464 8.04 11.00 -21.42
N SER A 465 8.70 10.42 -22.44
CA SER A 465 9.02 8.99 -22.45
C SER A 465 10.09 8.62 -21.44
N MET A 466 11.10 9.45 -21.24
CA MET A 466 12.08 9.25 -20.16
C MET A 466 11.42 9.29 -18.78
N TYR A 467 10.50 10.24 -18.54
CA TYR A 467 9.73 10.28 -17.30
C TYR A 467 8.80 9.08 -17.13
N ALA A 468 8.20 8.59 -18.22
CA ALA A 468 7.38 7.39 -18.20
C ALA A 468 8.22 6.16 -17.84
N ILE A 469 9.42 5.99 -18.41
CA ILE A 469 10.40 4.95 -18.05
C ILE A 469 10.69 5.00 -16.54
N GLY A 470 11.03 6.18 -16.03
CA GLY A 470 11.29 6.38 -14.60
C GLY A 470 10.10 6.03 -13.72
N ALA A 471 8.91 6.53 -14.04
CA ALA A 471 7.70 6.28 -13.27
C ALA A 471 7.19 4.84 -13.36
N LEU A 472 7.36 4.20 -14.52
CA LEU A 472 7.08 2.80 -14.71
C LEU A 472 8.00 1.96 -13.83
N GLY A 473 9.29 2.35 -13.77
CA GLY A 473 10.38 1.81 -12.93
C GLY A 473 10.18 1.88 -11.41
N PHE A 474 9.09 2.46 -10.92
CA PHE A 474 8.80 2.51 -9.49
C PHE A 474 8.56 1.10 -8.88
N ALA A 475 9.30 0.75 -7.82
CA ALA A 475 9.40 -0.61 -7.28
C ALA A 475 8.04 -1.25 -6.89
N ASP A 476 7.09 -0.46 -6.41
CA ASP A 476 5.78 -0.97 -5.96
C ASP A 476 4.87 -1.44 -7.12
N LYS A 477 5.22 -1.15 -8.38
CA LYS A 477 4.35 -1.38 -9.55
C LYS A 477 4.75 -2.58 -10.42
N GLN A 478 5.87 -3.26 -10.17
CA GLN A 478 6.53 -4.08 -11.20
C GLN A 478 7.12 -5.40 -10.74
N SER A 479 7.51 -6.23 -11.71
CA SER A 479 8.43 -7.35 -11.48
C SER A 479 9.86 -6.84 -11.27
N PRO A 480 10.70 -7.57 -10.50
CA PRO A 480 12.13 -7.26 -10.38
C PRO A 480 12.87 -7.19 -11.71
N VAL A 481 12.46 -8.01 -12.69
CA VAL A 481 13.07 -8.02 -14.04
C VAL A 481 12.81 -6.71 -14.78
N VAL A 482 11.57 -6.23 -14.78
CA VAL A 482 11.23 -4.96 -15.45
C VAL A 482 11.88 -3.78 -14.73
N ALA A 483 11.89 -3.78 -13.40
CA ALA A 483 12.61 -2.76 -12.62
C ALA A 483 14.11 -2.75 -12.97
N LYS A 484 14.73 -3.93 -13.16
CA LYS A 484 16.12 -4.03 -13.61
C LYS A 484 16.31 -3.46 -15.02
N ILE A 485 15.51 -3.87 -16.00
CA ILE A 485 15.59 -3.35 -17.39
C ILE A 485 15.53 -1.82 -17.41
N LEU A 486 14.58 -1.23 -16.68
CA LEU A 486 14.39 0.22 -16.67
C LEU A 486 15.50 0.93 -15.90
N SER A 487 16.01 0.37 -14.80
CA SER A 487 17.13 0.97 -14.05
C SER A 487 18.47 0.88 -14.77
N ASP A 488 18.74 -0.23 -15.47
CA ASP A 488 19.90 -0.38 -16.35
C ASP A 488 19.85 0.71 -17.44
N HIS A 489 18.72 0.84 -18.15
CA HIS A 489 18.56 1.85 -19.19
C HIS A 489 18.72 3.29 -18.67
N LEU A 490 18.19 3.62 -17.48
CA LEU A 490 18.38 4.94 -16.86
C LEU A 490 19.86 5.20 -16.53
N THR A 491 20.58 4.19 -16.06
CA THR A 491 22.01 4.28 -15.73
C THR A 491 22.85 4.46 -17.00
N ASP A 492 22.57 3.67 -18.04
CA ASP A 492 23.22 3.78 -19.34
C ASP A 492 22.94 5.14 -20.00
N SER A 493 21.69 5.62 -19.92
CA SER A 493 21.31 6.93 -20.45
C SER A 493 22.02 8.08 -19.74
N LEU A 494 22.18 8.01 -18.41
CA LEU A 494 22.88 9.04 -17.65
C LEU A 494 24.38 9.07 -17.96
N THR A 495 25.00 7.90 -18.14
CA THR A 495 26.44 7.77 -18.40
C THR A 495 26.84 8.10 -19.83
N SER A 496 25.97 7.80 -20.81
CA SER A 496 26.22 8.06 -22.23
C SER A 496 25.84 9.47 -22.70
N THR A 497 25.17 10.26 -21.86
CA THR A 497 24.69 11.60 -22.23
C THR A 497 25.67 12.68 -21.83
N TYR A 498 26.09 13.51 -22.80
CA TYR A 498 26.95 14.68 -22.57
C TYR A 498 26.16 15.97 -22.35
N GLU A 499 25.02 16.12 -23.02
CA GLU A 499 24.20 17.33 -22.96
C GLU A 499 23.61 17.57 -21.56
N PRO A 500 23.83 18.74 -20.93
CA PRO A 500 23.36 19.00 -19.57
C PRO A 500 21.84 18.88 -19.40
N ILE A 501 21.06 19.27 -20.41
CA ILE A 501 19.59 19.20 -20.37
C ILE A 501 19.13 17.75 -20.34
N ASP A 502 19.70 16.90 -21.19
CA ASP A 502 19.37 15.47 -21.24
C ASP A 502 19.77 14.76 -19.94
N LYS A 503 20.95 15.08 -19.36
CA LYS A 503 21.33 14.56 -18.03
C LYS A 503 20.29 14.92 -16.98
N MET A 504 19.80 16.17 -16.97
CA MET A 504 18.76 16.60 -16.02
C MET A 504 17.44 15.85 -16.22
N ILE A 505 17.04 15.55 -17.45
CA ILE A 505 15.83 14.76 -17.77
C ILE A 505 15.98 13.33 -17.22
N VAL A 506 17.14 12.69 -17.44
CA VAL A 506 17.39 11.32 -16.92
C VAL A 506 17.38 11.31 -15.39
N LEU A 507 17.99 12.31 -14.73
CA LEU A 507 17.95 12.43 -13.27
C LEU A 507 16.52 12.63 -12.73
N ASP A 508 15.68 13.41 -13.41
CA ASP A 508 14.26 13.54 -13.06
C ASP A 508 13.47 12.23 -13.24
N ALA A 509 13.83 11.41 -14.23
CA ALA A 509 13.27 10.07 -14.40
C ALA A 509 13.73 9.09 -13.31
N MET A 510 15.02 9.09 -12.96
CA MET A 510 15.55 8.34 -11.81
C MET A 510 14.84 8.75 -10.50
N ALA A 511 14.50 10.03 -10.36
CA ALA A 511 13.71 10.54 -9.23
C ALA A 511 12.29 9.96 -9.18
N ASN A 512 11.70 9.67 -10.34
CA ASN A 512 10.40 9.00 -10.42
C ASN A 512 10.52 7.50 -10.12
N HIS A 513 11.62 6.86 -10.52
CA HIS A 513 11.92 5.46 -10.25
C HIS A 513 12.16 5.19 -8.76
N GLY A 514 13.01 5.98 -8.11
CA GLY A 514 13.26 5.88 -6.67
C GLY A 514 13.84 4.54 -6.19
N GLY A 515 14.49 3.77 -7.08
CA GLY A 515 15.08 2.48 -6.74
C GLY A 515 16.49 2.64 -6.17
N GLU A 516 16.83 1.85 -5.13
CA GLU A 516 18.15 1.88 -4.47
C GLU A 516 19.31 1.53 -5.43
N VAL A 517 19.05 0.69 -6.43
CA VAL A 517 20.02 0.30 -7.48
C VAL A 517 20.60 1.49 -8.26
N LEU A 518 19.92 2.64 -8.26
CA LEU A 518 20.34 3.85 -8.96
C LEU A 518 21.32 4.72 -8.16
N LEU A 519 21.56 4.40 -6.88
CA LEU A 519 22.34 5.27 -5.98
C LEU A 519 23.78 5.50 -6.47
N ASP A 520 24.44 4.48 -7.01
CA ASP A 520 25.83 4.61 -7.48
C ASP A 520 25.94 5.58 -8.66
N ALA A 521 24.98 5.53 -9.59
CA ALA A 521 24.90 6.43 -10.72
C ALA A 521 24.60 7.88 -10.26
N LEU A 522 23.67 8.04 -9.30
CA LEU A 522 23.35 9.34 -8.72
C LEU A 522 24.53 9.96 -7.97
N ALA A 523 25.28 9.16 -7.21
CA ALA A 523 26.46 9.62 -6.47
C ALA A 523 27.52 10.23 -7.40
N LYS A 524 27.74 9.63 -8.58
CA LYS A 524 28.63 10.20 -9.61
C LYS A 524 28.14 11.56 -10.12
N SER A 525 26.83 11.75 -10.28
CA SER A 525 26.26 13.05 -10.68
C SER A 525 26.26 14.10 -9.56
N MET A 526 26.44 13.71 -8.30
CA MET A 526 26.57 14.65 -7.17
C MET A 526 27.93 15.34 -7.11
N ILE A 527 28.88 14.98 -7.97
CA ILE A 527 30.18 15.67 -8.11
C ILE A 527 30.36 16.29 -9.50
N ASP A 528 29.30 16.35 -10.31
CA ASP A 528 29.34 17.01 -11.63
C ASP A 528 29.64 18.51 -11.45
N ASP A 529 30.45 19.10 -12.33
CA ASP A 529 30.86 20.50 -12.25
C ASP A 529 29.64 21.45 -12.31
N ASN A 530 28.57 21.04 -13.01
CA ASN A 530 27.37 21.84 -13.14
C ASN A 530 26.47 21.74 -11.89
N PRO A 531 26.24 22.84 -11.14
CA PRO A 531 25.43 22.82 -9.93
C PRO A 531 23.95 22.45 -10.21
N LYS A 532 23.43 22.66 -11.43
CA LYS A 532 22.06 22.23 -11.77
C LYS A 532 21.96 20.71 -11.85
N ILE A 533 22.99 20.04 -12.35
CA ILE A 533 23.06 18.57 -12.42
C ILE A 533 23.16 17.99 -11.01
N ARG A 534 24.07 18.52 -10.18
CA ARG A 534 24.18 18.10 -8.76
C ARG A 534 22.85 18.28 -8.01
N ALA A 535 22.18 19.42 -8.18
CA ALA A 535 20.88 19.67 -7.56
C ALA A 535 19.83 18.64 -8.00
N LYS A 536 19.79 18.26 -9.28
CA LYS A 536 18.90 17.21 -9.79
C LYS A 536 19.24 15.83 -9.25
N ALA A 537 20.52 15.51 -9.09
CA ALA A 537 20.97 14.26 -8.48
C ALA A 537 20.49 14.13 -7.02
N PHE A 538 20.58 15.20 -6.23
CA PHE A 538 19.97 15.23 -4.88
C PHE A 538 18.44 15.09 -4.92
N MET A 539 17.75 15.80 -5.82
CA MET A 539 16.29 15.68 -5.97
C MET A 539 15.85 14.27 -6.38
N ALA A 540 16.73 13.49 -7.02
CA ALA A 540 16.45 12.10 -7.37
C ALA A 540 16.29 11.18 -6.16
N LEU A 541 16.89 11.55 -5.03
CA LEU A 541 16.71 10.82 -3.77
C LEU A 541 15.30 10.97 -3.18
N ARG A 542 14.46 11.89 -3.65
CA ARG A 542 13.17 12.22 -3.00
C ARG A 542 12.21 11.03 -2.75
N ARG A 543 12.34 9.95 -3.52
CA ARG A 543 11.56 8.71 -3.36
C ARG A 543 12.33 7.54 -2.72
N MET A 544 13.61 7.71 -2.45
CA MET A 544 14.51 6.68 -1.91
C MET A 544 14.57 6.78 -0.37
N ASN A 545 13.45 6.54 0.32
CA ASN A 545 13.39 6.62 1.78
C ASN A 545 13.96 5.35 2.44
N ASN A 546 15.27 5.14 2.32
CA ASN A 546 16.01 4.00 2.86
C ASN A 546 17.39 4.42 3.41
N SER A 547 18.01 3.57 4.22
CA SER A 547 19.28 3.87 4.90
C SER A 547 20.46 4.10 3.96
N ALA A 548 20.48 3.47 2.77
CA ALA A 548 21.55 3.66 1.81
C ALA A 548 21.49 5.07 1.19
N ALA A 549 20.31 5.52 0.80
CA ALA A 549 20.08 6.87 0.31
C ALA A 549 20.32 7.94 1.38
N GLU A 550 19.96 7.67 2.64
CA GLU A 550 20.31 8.55 3.77
C GLU A 550 21.81 8.77 3.87
N LYS A 551 22.59 7.69 3.81
CA LYS A 551 24.05 7.75 3.85
C LYS A 551 24.62 8.57 2.69
N VAL A 552 24.20 8.27 1.45
CA VAL A 552 24.64 9.02 0.26
C VAL A 552 24.32 10.51 0.40
N LEU A 553 23.11 10.85 0.84
CA LEU A 553 22.73 12.25 1.04
C LEU A 553 23.64 12.97 2.04
N MET A 554 23.90 12.37 3.20
CA MET A 554 24.74 12.97 4.24
C MET A 554 26.17 13.16 3.74
N ASP A 555 26.76 12.13 3.14
CA ASP A 555 28.15 12.12 2.67
C ASP A 555 28.44 13.22 1.64
N TYR A 556 27.47 13.52 0.75
CA TYR A 556 27.62 14.56 -0.26
C TYR A 556 27.13 15.94 0.20
N TYR A 557 26.14 16.03 1.08
CA TYR A 557 25.64 17.32 1.57
C TYR A 557 26.71 18.11 2.33
N GLU A 558 27.52 17.41 3.15
CA GLU A 558 28.59 18.04 3.95
C GLU A 558 29.67 18.68 3.08
N LYS A 559 29.94 18.10 1.91
CA LYS A 559 30.95 18.57 0.95
C LYS A 559 30.42 19.67 0.03
N GLU A 560 29.10 19.86 -0.06
CA GLU A 560 28.50 20.80 -0.99
C GLU A 560 28.60 22.26 -0.52
N SER A 561 29.05 23.14 -1.41
CA SER A 561 29.17 24.58 -1.16
C SER A 561 28.03 25.39 -1.77
N SER A 562 27.44 24.93 -2.86
CA SER A 562 26.36 25.59 -3.58
C SER A 562 25.06 25.60 -2.77
N VAL A 563 24.56 26.81 -2.52
CA VAL A 563 23.28 27.04 -1.83
C VAL A 563 22.11 26.38 -2.55
N ILE A 564 22.08 26.42 -3.89
CA ILE A 564 21.00 25.83 -4.69
C ILE A 564 20.99 24.31 -4.54
N VAL A 565 22.18 23.69 -4.52
CA VAL A 565 22.31 22.24 -4.37
C VAL A 565 21.96 21.79 -2.95
N LYS A 566 22.44 22.49 -1.92
CA LYS A 566 22.03 22.23 -0.52
C LYS A 566 20.53 22.34 -0.32
N ARG A 567 19.89 23.33 -0.95
CA ARG A 567 18.43 23.46 -0.91
C ARG A 567 17.73 22.26 -1.56
N ALA A 568 18.21 21.80 -2.71
CA ALA A 568 17.67 20.63 -3.39
C ALA A 568 17.77 19.35 -2.53
N ALA A 569 18.91 19.14 -1.86
CA ALA A 569 19.10 18.03 -0.93
C ALA A 569 18.07 18.04 0.22
N LEU A 570 17.85 19.20 0.85
CA LEU A 570 16.88 19.33 1.94
C LEU A 570 15.43 19.16 1.46
N ILE A 571 15.10 19.60 0.24
CA ILE A 571 13.78 19.34 -0.36
C ILE A 571 13.57 17.84 -0.58
N ALA A 572 14.59 17.11 -1.02
CA ALA A 572 14.48 15.67 -1.29
C ALA A 572 14.04 14.88 -0.05
N ILE A 573 14.54 15.21 1.13
CA ILE A 573 14.21 14.51 2.39
C ILE A 573 12.92 15.02 3.06
N GLN A 574 12.31 16.11 2.55
CA GLN A 574 11.17 16.74 3.22
C GLN A 574 10.00 15.79 3.41
N ASN A 575 9.84 14.76 2.57
CA ASN A 575 8.77 13.76 2.68
C ASN A 575 9.22 12.40 3.22
N TRP A 576 10.50 12.25 3.58
CA TRP A 576 11.00 11.00 4.16
C TRP A 576 10.39 10.74 5.55
N SER A 577 10.31 9.47 5.90
CA SER A 577 9.98 9.05 7.26
C SER A 577 11.24 9.18 8.10
N PRO A 578 11.26 9.97 9.18
CA PRO A 578 12.49 10.22 9.93
C PRO A 578 13.06 8.94 10.55
N SER A 579 14.26 8.53 10.12
CA SER A 579 15.06 7.50 10.80
C SER A 579 15.79 8.11 12.00
N LYS A 580 16.29 7.26 12.91
CA LYS A 580 17.09 7.71 14.05
C LYS A 580 18.35 8.47 13.59
N ASN A 581 19.02 7.96 12.56
CA ASN A 581 20.25 8.57 12.03
C ASN A 581 19.95 9.92 11.39
N MET A 582 18.88 10.01 10.59
CA MET A 582 18.47 11.26 9.96
C MET A 582 18.04 12.32 10.99
N ILE A 583 17.38 11.91 12.08
CA ILE A 583 17.04 12.84 13.18
C ILE A 583 18.32 13.40 13.81
N ILE A 584 19.30 12.54 14.14
CA ILE A 584 20.56 12.97 14.75
C ILE A 584 21.30 13.94 13.81
N TRP A 585 21.45 13.58 12.54
CA TRP A 585 22.11 14.42 11.55
C TRP A 585 21.40 15.77 11.38
N CYS A 586 20.07 15.79 11.24
CA CYS A 586 19.29 17.03 11.14
C CYS A 586 19.39 17.90 12.39
N LYS A 587 19.47 17.31 13.60
CA LYS A 587 19.67 18.07 14.84
C LYS A 587 21.04 18.76 14.85
N ASN A 588 22.09 18.00 14.54
CA ASN A 588 23.45 18.54 14.48
C ASN A 588 23.55 19.67 13.44
N LEU A 589 22.96 19.46 12.26
CA LEU A 589 22.91 20.47 11.21
C LEU A 589 22.09 21.70 11.62
N PHE A 590 20.98 21.51 12.33
CA PHE A 590 20.16 22.59 12.87
C PHE A 590 20.90 23.44 13.92
N ASP A 591 21.73 22.81 14.75
CA ASP A 591 22.52 23.50 15.78
C ASP A 591 23.62 24.40 15.18
N VAL A 592 24.22 24.00 14.06
CA VAL A 592 25.33 24.73 13.45
C VAL A 592 24.92 25.65 12.29
N SER A 593 23.76 25.43 11.68
CA SER A 593 23.33 26.21 10.52
C SER A 593 22.90 27.63 10.90
N THR A 594 23.43 28.61 10.17
CA THR A 594 23.02 30.02 10.24
C THR A 594 22.15 30.44 9.05
N LYS A 595 21.93 29.53 8.10
CA LYS A 595 21.24 29.82 6.83
C LYS A 595 19.73 29.66 7.02
N GLU A 596 18.99 30.76 6.83
CA GLU A 596 17.53 30.77 7.05
C GLU A 596 16.80 29.65 6.28
N PHE A 597 17.17 29.39 5.02
CA PHE A 597 16.51 28.35 4.23
C PHE A 597 16.74 26.94 4.80
N GLU A 598 17.94 26.62 5.27
CA GLU A 598 18.25 25.30 5.86
C GLU A 598 17.41 25.09 7.11
N LEU A 599 17.39 26.09 8.00
CA LEU A 599 16.63 26.07 9.24
C LEU A 599 15.13 25.85 8.99
N LEU A 600 14.53 26.48 7.98
CA LEU A 600 13.10 26.29 7.64
C LEU A 600 12.77 24.84 7.24
N PHE A 601 13.65 24.19 6.46
CA PHE A 601 13.47 22.78 6.09
C PHE A 601 13.68 21.85 7.29
N LEU A 602 14.74 22.09 8.07
CA LEU A 602 15.07 21.30 9.25
C LEU A 602 13.99 21.37 10.32
N ILE A 603 13.41 22.55 10.58
CA ILE A 603 12.26 22.69 11.50
C ILE A 603 11.09 21.85 11.02
N SER A 604 10.73 21.94 9.74
CA SER A 604 9.61 21.19 9.16
C SER A 604 9.83 19.67 9.25
N PHE A 605 11.07 19.22 9.09
CA PHE A 605 11.44 17.81 9.19
C PHE A 605 11.43 17.32 10.64
N LEU A 606 12.16 17.98 11.54
CA LEU A 606 12.28 17.62 12.96
C LEU A 606 10.92 17.73 13.69
N ALA A 607 10.05 18.66 13.31
CA ALA A 607 8.73 18.76 13.90
C ALA A 607 7.86 17.51 13.70
N LYS A 608 8.12 16.69 12.68
CA LYS A 608 7.42 15.41 12.48
C LYS A 608 7.71 14.40 13.60
N THR A 609 8.81 14.57 14.31
CA THR A 609 9.28 13.65 15.35
C THR A 609 9.09 14.18 16.76
N ILE A 610 8.62 15.42 16.93
CA ILE A 610 8.50 16.07 18.25
C ILE A 610 7.69 15.28 19.29
N LYS A 611 6.70 14.50 18.85
CA LYS A 611 5.90 13.61 19.73
C LYS A 611 6.63 12.33 20.14
N LYS A 612 7.61 11.91 19.34
CA LYS A 612 8.39 10.68 19.52
C LYS A 612 9.75 10.94 20.16
N ASP A 613 10.29 12.13 19.96
CA ASP A 613 11.58 12.58 20.48
C ASP A 613 11.38 13.90 21.24
N SER A 614 11.34 13.80 22.56
CA SER A 614 11.14 14.92 23.48
C SER A 614 12.30 15.92 23.47
N SER A 615 13.45 15.58 22.87
CA SER A 615 14.60 16.50 22.78
C SER A 615 14.44 17.58 21.71
N ILE A 616 13.47 17.45 20.79
CA ILE A 616 13.24 18.41 19.71
C ILE A 616 12.63 19.73 20.20
N GLU A 617 11.73 19.69 21.18
CA GLU A 617 11.13 20.92 21.71
C GLU A 617 12.17 21.82 22.42
N PRO A 618 13.01 21.30 23.35
CA PRO A 618 14.10 22.09 23.93
C PRO A 618 15.05 22.68 22.88
N LEU A 619 15.37 21.92 21.82
CA LEU A 619 16.19 22.39 20.70
C LEU A 619 15.57 23.62 20.02
N PHE A 620 14.28 23.56 19.68
CA PHE A 620 13.55 24.70 19.11
C PHE A 620 13.48 25.90 20.07
N ARG A 621 13.21 25.67 21.36
CA ARG A 621 13.17 26.74 22.37
C ARG A 621 14.53 27.42 22.54
N ASN A 622 15.63 26.67 22.48
CA ASN A 622 16.97 27.23 22.51
C ASN A 622 17.23 28.11 21.28
N HIS A 623 16.83 27.67 20.09
CA HIS A 623 17.01 28.44 18.86
C HIS A 623 16.15 29.72 18.84
N LEU A 624 14.91 29.67 19.37
CA LEU A 624 14.04 30.85 19.49
C LEU A 624 14.68 32.00 20.29
N LYS A 625 15.48 31.68 21.31
CA LYS A 625 16.20 32.68 22.13
C LYS A 625 17.32 33.39 21.35
N LYS A 626 17.91 32.69 20.37
CA LYS A 626 19.09 33.17 19.63
C LYS A 626 18.72 33.81 18.29
N THR A 627 17.64 33.36 17.65
CA THR A 627 17.29 33.79 16.29
C THR A 627 16.61 35.15 16.26
N SER A 628 17.02 36.00 15.33
CA SER A 628 16.34 37.27 15.01
C SER A 628 15.31 37.12 13.88
N SER A 629 15.32 35.99 13.14
CA SER A 629 14.41 35.80 12.00
C SER A 629 12.98 35.53 12.44
N VAL A 630 12.08 36.45 12.08
CA VAL A 630 10.63 36.33 12.32
C VAL A 630 10.05 35.09 11.61
N LYS A 631 10.56 34.76 10.41
CA LYS A 631 10.09 33.58 9.66
C LYS A 631 10.43 32.29 10.38
N ILE A 632 11.64 32.18 10.94
CA ILE A 632 12.05 31.02 11.74
C ILE A 632 11.19 30.90 13.00
N LYS A 633 11.01 32.01 13.74
CA LYS A 633 10.14 32.02 14.93
C LYS A 633 8.74 31.55 14.59
N HIS A 634 8.14 32.12 13.53
CA HIS A 634 6.81 31.74 13.06
C HIS A 634 6.75 30.25 12.67
N MET A 635 7.76 29.73 11.98
CA MET A 635 7.79 28.31 11.62
C MET A 635 7.87 27.40 12.84
N ILE A 636 8.69 27.74 13.84
CA ILE A 636 8.79 26.98 15.10
C ILE A 636 7.44 26.99 15.84
N TYR A 637 6.80 28.16 15.95
CA TYR A 637 5.51 28.29 16.64
C TYR A 637 4.34 27.59 15.95
N LYS A 638 4.49 27.11 14.71
CA LYS A 638 3.51 26.17 14.11
C LYS A 638 3.49 24.82 14.82
N TYR A 639 4.57 24.46 15.52
CA TYR A 639 4.78 23.12 16.06
C TYR A 639 4.89 23.09 17.59
N ILE A 640 5.30 24.20 18.21
CA ILE A 640 5.33 24.34 19.67
C ILE A 640 4.53 25.56 20.12
N LYS A 641 3.95 25.49 21.32
CA LYS A 641 3.23 26.62 21.89
C LYS A 641 4.20 27.76 22.22
N PRO A 642 3.83 29.03 21.91
CA PRO A 642 4.59 30.22 22.27
C PRO A 642 5.10 30.21 23.71
#